data_AF-A0A1G7DMY8-F1
#
_entry.id   AF-A0A1G7DMY8-F1
#
_cell.length_a   1.000
_cell.length_b   1.000
_cell.length_c   1.000
_cell.angle_alpha   90.00
_cell.angle_beta   90.00
_cell.angle_gamma   90.00
#
_symmetry.space_group_name_H-M   'P 1'
#
loop_
_entity.id
_entity.type
_entity.pdbx_description
1 polymer ?
#
loop_
_entity_poly.entity_id
_entity_poly.type
_entity_poly.pdbx_seq_one_letter_code
_entity_poly.pdbx_strand_id
1 'polypeptide(L)'
;MTERRPHPSRRSAADPAAGRARRPSSTRRPASERRSEAEPMSRRERPARPAASERPASERASRPASGRRGRPEPETPPSPSRASRRPAGERADRAGEGRTASTGRGASGGPRTPAGSTRGTAAPQGTGRAPRLSTRRPAGDSTGRAAAARPPRRPTSERPGSERPGSARPGPRRPPRPAVERRARVPRPPLRLPLGKSALRIRVVMVAMAVLVSLCAGRLFQLQALDSAAYAQSAADKMQYTMPLYPSRGTITDRNGLVLARSETAVDVTADPMHTNPECEPGEDDPCGIAVARKVAEVLVTHLGGRVEEYLPELTKADTRFVYLAREVPSATYQRLAVELQERKLYGVFRESNPIRSYPGGSVGANVVGFVNGENDGAAGFEYSMNAELSGVEGSEVYERDAQGNKIPLGTQEITPAVNGTSYQLTLDSELQWMAERRLAQQVQKAKAESGTAIMMNIKTGEVLAMANYPSYDASRPGAADPDDLGNRAVTDALEPGSVQKVLTFAALLDAGLITPDTKVTIPNRVRSGGDWITDSTDYTGARLTATGVMAKSANTGTVMLSRDMGKEELTRYFRSFGLGARTGIELPGESSGYLPGPDMEDYQRDQISFGQGLSMTPVQYAAAVAGLLNGGVYNPPTIVASATDKDGEAVEVPRGEPRRVISEEASTQLAQMLEAVTGEGGTGSSVTLDSYRTGGKTATAERIDPDCGCYNGYTSGYMGFAPAEDPQILTFVQVDKPVSGRYGVVVAGPVYKDLTQLALQRYAIAPSTTAAYEGRLTW
;
A
#
# COMPACT_ATOMS: atom_id res chain seq x y z
N MET A 1 29.63 35.81 18.30
CA MET A 1 30.21 36.88 19.14
C MET A 1 29.80 36.64 20.59
N THR A 2 30.75 36.81 21.52
CA THR A 2 30.57 37.17 22.96
C THR A 2 29.29 36.76 23.73
N GLU A 3 29.48 35.76 24.61
CA GLU A 3 29.12 35.74 26.05
C GLU A 3 27.81 36.35 26.60
N ARG A 4 27.11 35.58 27.45
CA ARG A 4 27.10 35.80 28.93
C ARG A 4 26.50 34.61 29.72
N ARG A 5 26.92 34.51 30.99
CA ARG A 5 26.44 33.62 32.09
C ARG A 5 25.52 34.45 33.05
N PRO A 6 24.78 33.91 34.07
CA PRO A 6 25.18 32.80 34.96
C PRO A 6 24.09 31.84 35.55
N HIS A 7 24.57 30.97 36.46
CA HIS A 7 23.94 30.01 37.39
C HIS A 7 23.18 30.66 38.59
N PRO A 8 22.53 29.94 39.57
CA PRO A 8 22.83 28.62 40.20
C PRO A 8 21.60 27.65 40.29
N SER A 9 21.54 26.48 41.00
CA SER A 9 22.26 25.87 42.16
C SER A 9 22.19 24.32 42.16
N ARG A 10 23.27 23.53 42.41
CA ARG A 10 23.69 22.82 43.69
C ARG A 10 22.61 21.93 44.34
N ARG A 11 22.81 20.65 44.76
CA ARG A 11 23.94 19.68 44.94
C ARG A 11 23.51 18.25 44.43
N SER A 12 24.24 17.11 44.32
CA SER A 12 25.47 16.48 44.91
C SER A 12 25.32 15.92 46.35
N ALA A 13 25.69 14.69 46.77
CA ALA A 13 26.40 13.48 46.24
C ALA A 13 25.88 12.20 47.01
N ALA A 14 26.32 10.91 47.01
CA ALA A 14 27.26 9.98 46.33
C ALA A 14 27.04 8.55 46.94
N ASP A 15 27.65 7.50 46.35
CA ASP A 15 27.67 6.04 46.70
C ASP A 15 28.70 5.63 47.80
N PRO A 16 29.01 4.34 48.10
CA PRO A 16 28.18 3.15 48.45
C PRO A 16 28.74 2.31 49.66
N ALA A 17 28.07 1.22 50.12
CA ALA A 17 28.69 0.13 50.95
C ALA A 17 27.81 -1.16 51.06
N ALA A 18 28.38 -2.28 51.55
CA ALA A 18 27.73 -3.61 51.66
C ALA A 18 27.86 -4.29 53.06
N GLY A 19 27.06 -5.33 53.36
CA GLY A 19 27.11 -6.10 54.63
C GLY A 19 26.44 -7.49 54.59
N ARG A 20 26.90 -8.44 55.43
CA ARG A 20 26.57 -9.91 55.36
C ARG A 20 25.67 -10.46 56.49
N ALA A 21 24.87 -11.48 56.16
CA ALA A 21 24.35 -12.55 57.04
C ALA A 21 23.91 -13.77 56.17
N ARG A 22 23.83 -15.05 56.61
CA ARG A 22 24.41 -15.78 57.77
C ARG A 22 24.68 -17.27 57.38
N ARG A 23 24.26 -18.28 58.15
CA ARG A 23 24.37 -19.76 57.95
C ARG A 23 23.44 -20.48 58.98
N PRO A 24 23.14 -21.82 58.98
CA PRO A 24 24.12 -22.94 58.88
C PRO A 24 23.68 -24.33 58.31
N SER A 25 24.67 -25.22 58.07
CA SER A 25 24.63 -26.72 58.11
C SER A 25 23.71 -27.51 57.15
N SER A 26 23.96 -28.78 56.76
CA SER A 26 24.88 -29.82 57.30
C SER A 26 25.47 -30.80 56.22
N THR A 27 26.11 -31.88 56.69
CA THR A 27 26.81 -33.03 56.02
C THR A 27 25.94 -33.90 55.06
N ARG A 28 26.41 -34.91 54.28
CA ARG A 28 27.59 -35.84 54.33
C ARG A 28 27.86 -36.55 52.96
N ARG A 29 28.93 -37.35 52.83
CA ARG A 29 29.27 -38.31 51.70
C ARG A 29 29.39 -39.75 52.27
N PRO A 30 29.19 -40.86 51.52
CA PRO A 30 30.14 -41.51 50.56
C PRO A 30 29.47 -41.91 49.21
N ALA A 31 30.06 -42.43 48.10
CA ALA A 31 30.92 -43.61 47.79
C ALA A 31 30.27 -45.00 48.09
N SER A 32 30.34 -46.07 47.28
CA SER A 32 30.85 -46.39 45.92
C SER A 32 30.20 -47.77 45.46
N GLU A 33 30.51 -48.55 44.40
CA GLU A 33 31.59 -48.69 43.39
C GLU A 33 31.16 -49.67 42.24
N ARG A 34 31.94 -49.79 41.13
CA ARG A 34 31.96 -50.89 40.08
C ARG A 34 30.78 -50.97 39.06
N ARG A 35 30.94 -51.52 37.82
CA ARG A 35 32.05 -52.26 37.15
C ARG A 35 31.98 -52.17 35.59
N SER A 36 33.14 -52.17 34.90
CA SER A 36 33.48 -52.79 33.57
C SER A 36 32.56 -52.66 32.31
N GLU A 37 33.03 -52.53 31.05
CA GLU A 37 34.39 -52.32 30.48
C GLU A 37 34.34 -51.94 28.96
N ALA A 38 35.38 -51.22 28.50
CA ALA A 38 36.05 -51.23 27.17
C ALA A 38 35.31 -51.12 25.80
N GLU A 39 35.58 -49.99 25.14
CA GLU A 39 35.95 -49.70 23.73
C GLU A 39 36.76 -50.79 22.95
N PRO A 40 37.11 -50.66 21.61
CA PRO A 40 37.25 -49.43 20.79
C PRO A 40 36.89 -49.45 19.25
N MET A 41 36.95 -48.24 18.65
CA MET A 41 37.51 -47.80 17.33
C MET A 41 37.71 -48.78 16.13
N SER A 42 37.65 -48.37 14.83
CA SER A 42 37.20 -47.12 14.15
C SER A 42 37.19 -47.21 12.60
N ARG A 43 36.56 -46.21 11.94
CA ARG A 43 36.87 -45.55 10.64
C ARG A 43 36.91 -46.31 9.29
N ARG A 44 36.15 -45.73 8.33
CA ARG A 44 36.31 -45.71 6.83
C ARG A 44 36.09 -47.07 6.13
N GLU A 45 35.63 -47.18 4.88
CA GLU A 45 35.68 -46.30 3.69
C GLU A 45 34.34 -46.23 2.89
N ARG A 46 34.38 -45.59 1.69
CA ARG A 46 33.37 -45.58 0.61
C ARG A 46 34.12 -45.88 -0.70
N PRO A 47 33.54 -46.55 -1.72
CA PRO A 47 32.70 -45.82 -2.70
C PRO A 47 31.65 -46.67 -3.48
N ALA A 48 31.11 -46.07 -4.55
CA ALA A 48 30.54 -46.66 -5.78
C ALA A 48 29.01 -46.95 -5.92
N ARG A 49 28.57 -46.63 -7.15
CA ARG A 49 27.35 -46.97 -7.95
C ARG A 49 27.91 -47.57 -9.29
N PRO A 50 27.15 -48.14 -10.28
CA PRO A 50 25.80 -47.75 -10.75
C PRO A 50 24.92 -48.89 -11.36
N ALA A 51 23.92 -48.51 -12.16
CA ALA A 51 23.06 -49.29 -13.09
C ALA A 51 22.07 -50.32 -12.47
N ALA A 52 20.80 -50.53 -12.89
CA ALA A 52 19.94 -50.17 -14.05
C ALA A 52 19.65 -51.32 -15.04
N SER A 53 18.36 -51.63 -15.25
CA SER A 53 17.81 -52.50 -16.31
C SER A 53 16.29 -52.28 -16.48
N GLU A 54 15.72 -52.68 -17.63
CA GLU A 54 14.37 -52.30 -18.08
C GLU A 54 13.32 -53.46 -18.10
N ARG A 55 12.12 -53.17 -18.63
CA ARG A 55 11.00 -54.09 -18.89
C ARG A 55 11.32 -55.10 -20.02
N PRO A 56 10.53 -56.19 -20.21
CA PRO A 56 9.35 -56.12 -21.09
C PRO A 56 8.11 -56.91 -20.57
N ALA A 57 7.14 -57.23 -21.44
CA ALA A 57 5.78 -57.71 -21.09
C ALA A 57 5.24 -58.81 -22.08
N SER A 58 3.91 -59.05 -22.07
CA SER A 58 3.12 -59.99 -22.93
C SER A 58 3.06 -61.46 -22.43
N GLU A 59 2.08 -62.32 -22.73
CA GLU A 59 0.77 -62.20 -23.44
C GLU A 59 -0.20 -63.36 -23.06
N ARG A 60 -1.49 -63.27 -23.48
CA ARG A 60 -2.48 -64.38 -23.68
C ARG A 60 -3.03 -65.17 -22.47
N ALA A 61 -4.16 -65.92 -22.54
CA ALA A 61 -5.41 -65.82 -23.33
C ALA A 61 -6.44 -66.90 -22.88
N SER A 62 -7.69 -66.82 -23.40
CA SER A 62 -8.70 -67.90 -23.58
C SER A 62 -9.93 -67.97 -22.64
N ARG A 63 -10.98 -68.61 -23.16
CA ARG A 63 -12.41 -68.76 -22.72
C ARG A 63 -12.82 -70.26 -22.93
N PRO A 64 -14.07 -70.79 -22.73
CA PRO A 64 -15.41 -70.15 -22.86
C PRO A 64 -16.59 -70.67 -21.97
N ALA A 65 -17.82 -70.18 -22.26
CA ALA A 65 -19.16 -70.78 -22.06
C ALA A 65 -19.71 -70.98 -20.62
N SER A 66 -21.04 -70.89 -20.32
CA SER A 66 -22.26 -70.33 -20.97
C SER A 66 -23.43 -70.37 -19.95
N GLY A 67 -24.64 -69.80 -20.11
CA GLY A 67 -25.28 -68.95 -21.13
C GLY A 67 -26.84 -69.03 -21.08
N ARG A 68 -27.56 -68.12 -21.78
CA ARG A 68 -29.05 -67.92 -21.83
C ARG A 68 -29.68 -67.24 -20.59
N ARG A 69 -30.77 -66.43 -20.69
CA ARG A 69 -31.62 -65.96 -21.83
C ARG A 69 -32.30 -64.62 -21.46
N GLY A 70 -32.50 -63.68 -22.41
CA GLY A 70 -33.40 -62.51 -22.23
C GLY A 70 -32.96 -61.18 -22.91
N ARG A 71 -33.64 -60.80 -24.00
CA ARG A 71 -33.65 -59.51 -24.75
C ARG A 71 -35.03 -59.43 -25.45
N PRO A 72 -35.59 -58.27 -25.89
CA PRO A 72 -34.98 -57.16 -26.68
C PRO A 72 -34.95 -55.80 -25.91
N GLU A 73 -34.15 -54.74 -26.20
CA GLU A 73 -33.72 -54.03 -27.45
C GLU A 73 -34.72 -52.96 -27.96
N PRO A 74 -34.30 -51.96 -28.79
CA PRO A 74 -33.03 -51.19 -28.84
C PRO A 74 -33.31 -49.67 -29.17
N GLU A 75 -32.45 -48.75 -29.66
CA GLU A 75 -30.98 -48.56 -29.78
C GLU A 75 -30.64 -47.04 -29.89
N THR A 76 -29.39 -46.71 -30.18
CA THR A 76 -28.88 -45.44 -30.79
C THR A 76 -27.98 -45.83 -32.01
N PRO A 77 -27.13 -44.97 -32.65
CA PRO A 77 -27.15 -43.56 -33.08
C PRO A 77 -27.08 -43.54 -34.65
N PRO A 78 -26.15 -42.91 -35.45
CA PRO A 78 -25.32 -41.68 -35.37
C PRO A 78 -25.37 -40.75 -36.65
N SER A 79 -24.41 -39.80 -36.70
CA SER A 79 -23.90 -38.83 -37.73
C SER A 79 -23.82 -39.28 -39.23
N PRO A 80 -23.42 -38.47 -40.27
CA PRO A 80 -22.60 -37.21 -40.23
C PRO A 80 -22.67 -36.10 -41.35
N SER A 81 -22.01 -34.96 -41.08
CA SER A 81 -21.14 -34.14 -41.99
C SER A 81 -21.62 -33.03 -42.97
N ARG A 82 -20.74 -32.01 -43.09
CA ARG A 82 -20.35 -31.14 -44.24
C ARG A 82 -21.19 -29.93 -44.74
N ALA A 83 -20.59 -28.74 -44.53
CA ALA A 83 -20.16 -27.74 -45.54
C ALA A 83 -21.05 -26.54 -46.00
N SER A 84 -20.57 -25.33 -45.64
CA SER A 84 -20.17 -24.22 -46.55
C SER A 84 -20.94 -22.86 -46.55
N ARG A 85 -20.13 -21.79 -46.70
CA ARG A 85 -20.36 -20.43 -47.24
C ARG A 85 -21.29 -19.40 -46.51
N ARG A 86 -20.70 -18.23 -46.22
CA ARG A 86 -21.37 -16.90 -46.10
C ARG A 86 -21.71 -16.36 -47.52
N PRO A 87 -22.62 -15.36 -47.64
CA PRO A 87 -22.19 -13.94 -47.62
C PRO A 87 -23.09 -13.05 -46.74
N ALA A 88 -23.05 -11.72 -46.92
CA ALA A 88 -23.81 -10.70 -46.16
C ALA A 88 -24.41 -9.64 -47.09
N GLY A 89 -25.37 -8.82 -46.61
CA GLY A 89 -25.88 -7.63 -47.32
C GLY A 89 -27.10 -6.96 -46.65
N GLU A 90 -27.07 -5.61 -46.61
CA GLU A 90 -28.16 -4.60 -46.64
C GLU A 90 -29.37 -4.73 -45.66
N ARG A 91 -29.81 -3.70 -44.88
CA ARG A 91 -30.24 -2.30 -45.14
C ARG A 91 -31.57 -2.15 -45.93
N ALA A 92 -32.68 -1.81 -45.23
CA ALA A 92 -33.53 -0.63 -45.52
C ALA A 92 -34.74 -0.44 -44.55
N ASP A 93 -35.29 0.76 -44.61
CA ASP A 93 -36.25 1.52 -43.78
C ASP A 93 -37.66 1.01 -43.34
N ARG A 94 -38.03 1.47 -42.13
CA ARG A 94 -39.28 2.14 -41.65
C ARG A 94 -40.67 1.84 -42.26
N ALA A 95 -41.56 1.37 -41.37
CA ALA A 95 -42.96 1.83 -41.15
C ALA A 95 -43.40 1.42 -39.71
N GLY A 96 -44.46 1.91 -39.06
CA GLY A 96 -45.39 3.01 -39.34
C GLY A 96 -46.65 2.96 -38.42
N GLU A 97 -47.12 4.13 -37.95
CA GLU A 97 -48.47 4.38 -37.35
C GLU A 97 -48.89 3.64 -36.03
N GLY A 98 -50.11 3.95 -35.51
CA GLY A 98 -50.80 3.07 -34.55
C GLY A 98 -51.39 3.63 -33.23
N ARG A 99 -52.14 4.77 -33.24
CA ARG A 99 -52.97 5.23 -32.09
C ARG A 99 -53.90 4.09 -31.55
N THR A 100 -54.23 4.02 -30.26
CA THR A 100 -55.33 4.81 -29.61
C THR A 100 -55.32 4.76 -28.06
N ALA A 101 -56.16 5.59 -27.42
CA ALA A 101 -56.38 5.66 -25.97
C ALA A 101 -57.84 6.12 -25.67
N SER A 102 -58.15 6.48 -24.39
CA SER A 102 -59.42 7.01 -23.84
C SER A 102 -60.43 5.95 -23.33
N THR A 103 -61.33 6.17 -22.36
CA THR A 103 -61.53 7.17 -21.25
C THR A 103 -62.54 6.59 -20.23
N GLY A 104 -62.78 7.09 -19.01
CA GLY A 104 -62.25 8.25 -18.26
C GLY A 104 -63.25 8.78 -17.20
N ARG A 105 -62.98 9.98 -16.64
CA ARG A 105 -63.74 10.78 -15.61
C ARG A 105 -63.53 10.38 -14.13
N GLY A 106 -63.36 11.33 -13.18
CA GLY A 106 -63.12 12.78 -13.38
C GLY A 106 -63.10 13.67 -12.11
N ALA A 107 -62.48 14.86 -12.26
CA ALA A 107 -62.65 16.14 -11.54
C ALA A 107 -62.41 16.25 -10.00
N SER A 108 -61.37 17.02 -9.61
CA SER A 108 -61.47 18.41 -9.07
C SER A 108 -60.32 18.79 -8.09
N GLY A 109 -60.03 20.09 -7.92
CA GLY A 109 -59.29 20.63 -6.76
C GLY A 109 -57.97 21.42 -7.02
N GLY A 110 -57.96 22.71 -6.66
CA GLY A 110 -56.79 23.62 -6.63
C GLY A 110 -57.23 25.08 -6.86
N PRO A 111 -56.35 26.12 -6.82
CA PRO A 111 -54.96 26.20 -6.33
C PRO A 111 -54.77 27.31 -5.25
N ARG A 112 -53.53 27.67 -4.87
CA ARG A 112 -53.09 29.08 -4.61
C ARG A 112 -51.61 29.26 -4.23
N THR A 113 -51.01 30.33 -4.77
CA THR A 113 -49.89 31.10 -4.16
C THR A 113 -50.45 32.46 -3.70
N PRO A 114 -49.70 33.28 -2.92
CA PRO A 114 -48.91 34.35 -3.53
C PRO A 114 -47.58 34.64 -2.77
N ALA A 115 -46.91 35.77 -3.06
CA ALA A 115 -45.55 36.07 -2.62
C ALA A 115 -45.39 37.43 -1.90
N GLY A 116 -44.29 37.58 -1.16
CA GLY A 116 -43.50 38.82 -1.05
C GLY A 116 -43.92 39.90 -0.05
N SER A 117 -43.03 40.21 0.90
CA SER A 117 -42.97 41.51 1.59
C SER A 117 -41.57 41.72 2.21
N THR A 118 -41.16 42.98 2.42
CA THR A 118 -39.81 43.35 2.92
C THR A 118 -39.88 44.32 4.10
N ARG A 119 -39.02 44.10 5.10
CA ARG A 119 -38.43 45.10 6.02
C ARG A 119 -37.33 44.43 6.87
N GLY A 120 -36.44 45.22 7.48
CA GLY A 120 -35.27 44.73 8.22
C GLY A 120 -35.00 45.50 9.51
N THR A 121 -33.78 45.34 10.03
CA THR A 121 -33.29 45.69 11.40
C THR A 121 -33.91 44.83 12.52
N ALA A 122 -33.19 44.41 13.57
CA ALA A 122 -31.86 44.78 14.08
C ALA A 122 -31.05 43.58 14.64
N ALA A 123 -29.84 43.82 15.17
CA ALA A 123 -28.97 42.83 15.82
C ALA A 123 -29.06 42.87 17.37
N PRO A 124 -28.61 41.82 18.08
CA PRO A 124 -27.30 41.88 18.78
C PRO A 124 -26.40 40.65 18.47
N GLN A 125 -25.07 40.77 18.36
CA GLN A 125 -24.08 40.62 19.45
C GLN A 125 -24.36 39.39 20.35
N GLY A 126 -23.65 38.26 20.29
CA GLY A 126 -22.22 38.02 20.56
C GLY A 126 -22.14 36.76 21.47
N THR A 127 -21.04 36.04 21.72
CA THR A 127 -19.61 36.17 21.38
C THR A 127 -18.98 34.75 21.27
N GLY A 128 -17.73 34.62 20.80
CA GLY A 128 -17.00 33.33 20.78
C GLY A 128 -16.03 33.21 19.61
N ARG A 129 -14.75 33.58 19.81
CA ARG A 129 -13.77 33.68 18.71
C ARG A 129 -12.39 33.15 19.12
N ALA A 130 -11.93 32.08 18.47
CA ALA A 130 -10.53 31.66 18.51
C ALA A 130 -9.68 32.48 17.49
N PRO A 131 -8.44 32.89 17.82
CA PRO A 131 -7.64 33.76 16.96
C PRO A 131 -6.68 33.00 16.02
N ARG A 132 -6.59 33.44 14.75
CA ARG A 132 -5.37 33.25 13.95
C ARG A 132 -4.46 34.46 14.16
N LEU A 133 -3.32 34.25 14.81
CA LEU A 133 -2.33 35.31 15.09
C LEU A 133 -1.43 35.53 13.86
N SER A 134 -1.43 36.75 13.32
CA SER A 134 -0.38 37.19 12.39
C SER A 134 0.73 37.85 13.20
N THR A 135 1.98 37.42 13.00
CA THR A 135 3.16 38.04 13.60
C THR A 135 3.94 38.82 12.56
N ARG A 136 3.92 40.16 12.67
CA ARG A 136 4.81 41.04 11.90
C ARG A 136 6.26 40.89 12.37
N ARG A 137 7.22 40.91 11.44
CA ARG A 137 8.61 41.26 11.75
C ARG A 137 8.72 42.76 12.08
N PRO A 138 9.67 43.17 12.96
CA PRO A 138 10.10 44.56 13.06
C PRO A 138 10.97 44.97 11.84
N ALA A 139 11.20 46.28 11.68
CA ALA A 139 12.05 46.85 10.63
C ALA A 139 13.46 47.20 11.14
N GLY A 140 14.43 47.38 10.23
CA GLY A 140 15.82 47.72 10.54
C GLY A 140 16.70 47.97 9.31
N ASP A 141 16.60 49.18 8.75
CA ASP A 141 17.60 49.92 7.96
C ASP A 141 18.47 49.28 6.86
N SER A 142 17.97 49.49 5.63
CA SER A 142 18.59 50.37 4.62
C SER A 142 19.63 49.84 3.59
N THR A 143 19.54 50.43 2.39
CA THR A 143 20.44 50.31 1.21
C THR A 143 20.51 48.93 0.53
N GLY A 144 20.39 48.81 -0.81
CA GLY A 144 19.95 49.80 -1.80
C GLY A 144 19.88 49.23 -3.23
N ARG A 145 18.90 49.70 -4.03
CA ARG A 145 18.67 49.41 -5.47
C ARG A 145 18.47 47.93 -5.87
N ALA A 146 17.21 47.53 -5.98
CA ALA A 146 16.77 46.48 -6.90
C ALA A 146 16.60 47.04 -8.34
N ALA A 147 16.42 46.15 -9.33
CA ALA A 147 16.15 46.49 -10.72
C ALA A 147 14.85 45.83 -11.24
N ALA A 148 14.45 46.22 -12.46
CA ALA A 148 13.48 45.59 -13.38
C ALA A 148 12.01 46.08 -13.42
N ALA A 149 11.41 45.79 -14.59
CA ALA A 149 10.00 45.86 -15.00
C ALA A 149 9.31 47.24 -15.15
N ARG A 150 8.89 47.57 -16.40
CA ARG A 150 7.81 48.54 -16.69
C ARG A 150 7.20 48.35 -18.10
N PRO A 151 5.88 48.07 -18.22
CA PRO A 151 5.12 48.10 -19.49
C PRO A 151 4.17 49.32 -19.54
N PRO A 152 3.17 49.40 -20.44
CA PRO A 152 3.31 49.75 -21.87
C PRO A 152 2.37 50.91 -22.31
N ARG A 153 2.47 51.41 -23.57
CA ARG A 153 1.32 52.00 -24.33
C ARG A 153 1.60 52.28 -25.83
N ARG A 154 0.50 52.52 -26.56
CA ARG A 154 0.26 52.81 -28.00
C ARG A 154 -0.82 53.95 -28.05
N PRO A 155 -1.35 54.43 -29.20
CA PRO A 155 -0.73 54.85 -30.47
C PRO A 155 -1.33 56.19 -31.05
N THR A 156 -0.75 56.77 -32.11
CA THR A 156 -1.36 57.56 -33.24
C THR A 156 -0.25 58.13 -34.15
N SER A 157 -0.42 58.49 -35.44
CA SER A 157 -1.45 58.18 -36.46
C SER A 157 -0.86 58.23 -37.90
N GLU A 158 -1.59 57.66 -38.86
CA GLU A 158 -1.68 58.01 -40.31
C GLU A 158 -0.51 57.87 -41.32
N ARG A 159 -0.74 56.88 -42.21
CA ARG A 159 -0.47 56.71 -43.67
C ARG A 159 -0.49 57.99 -44.57
N PRO A 160 -0.19 57.89 -45.90
CA PRO A 160 0.66 56.95 -46.68
C PRO A 160 1.50 57.64 -47.82
N GLY A 161 2.22 56.86 -48.67
CA GLY A 161 2.46 57.28 -50.07
C GLY A 161 3.77 56.86 -50.77
N SER A 162 3.67 55.86 -51.67
CA SER A 162 4.37 55.68 -52.97
C SER A 162 5.20 56.83 -53.56
N GLU A 163 6.20 56.67 -54.45
CA GLU A 163 7.09 55.60 -54.95
C GLU A 163 7.81 56.17 -56.21
N ARG A 164 9.16 56.15 -56.26
CA ARG A 164 9.99 56.12 -57.50
C ARG A 164 9.82 57.31 -58.52
N PRO A 165 10.44 57.29 -59.73
CA PRO A 165 11.88 57.53 -59.94
C PRO A 165 12.23 58.54 -61.09
N GLY A 166 13.51 58.88 -61.30
CA GLY A 166 14.01 59.23 -62.65
C GLY A 166 15.07 60.35 -62.85
N SER A 167 16.24 59.95 -63.37
CA SER A 167 17.04 60.54 -64.49
C SER A 167 17.25 62.07 -64.74
N ALA A 168 18.51 62.37 -65.15
CA ALA A 168 18.97 63.36 -66.17
C ALA A 168 19.43 64.80 -65.79
N ARG A 169 20.19 65.41 -66.72
CA ARG A 169 20.77 66.80 -66.78
C ARG A 169 19.97 67.65 -67.83
N PRO A 170 20.35 68.88 -68.32
CA PRO A 170 21.46 69.82 -68.02
C PRO A 170 21.20 71.38 -68.10
N GLY A 171 22.05 72.20 -67.44
CA GLY A 171 22.40 73.60 -67.82
C GLY A 171 21.35 74.74 -67.58
N PRO A 172 21.60 76.03 -67.97
CA PRO A 172 22.80 76.62 -68.60
C PRO A 172 23.32 78.01 -68.06
N ARG A 173 24.58 78.37 -68.45
CA ARG A 173 25.25 79.69 -68.77
C ARG A 173 24.56 81.05 -68.39
N ARG A 174 25.26 82.14 -68.00
CA ARG A 174 26.37 82.99 -68.61
C ARG A 174 26.75 84.13 -67.58
N PRO A 175 27.63 85.16 -67.78
CA PRO A 175 28.61 85.53 -68.83
C PRO A 175 30.08 85.78 -68.28
N PRO A 176 31.07 86.31 -69.05
CA PRO A 176 32.52 86.16 -68.73
C PRO A 176 33.46 87.42 -68.75
N ARG A 177 34.75 87.20 -68.39
CA ARG A 177 36.00 88.01 -68.61
C ARG A 177 36.25 89.23 -67.68
N PRO A 178 37.49 89.75 -67.55
CA PRO A 178 38.77 89.36 -68.19
C PRO A 178 39.83 88.79 -67.20
N ALA A 179 41.11 88.68 -67.63
CA ALA A 179 42.22 88.08 -66.87
C ALA A 179 43.32 89.10 -66.49
N VAL A 180 44.10 88.79 -65.46
CA VAL A 180 45.33 89.50 -65.02
C VAL A 180 46.38 88.47 -64.61
N GLU A 181 47.67 88.77 -64.81
CA GLU A 181 48.78 87.82 -64.69
C GLU A 181 49.35 87.58 -63.27
N ARG A 182 50.25 86.60 -63.18
CA ARG A 182 50.84 86.05 -61.95
C ARG A 182 51.80 87.03 -61.25
N ARG A 183 51.71 87.11 -59.92
CA ARG A 183 52.89 87.27 -59.04
C ARG A 183 52.77 86.31 -57.84
N ALA A 184 53.90 85.83 -57.32
CA ALA A 184 53.95 84.81 -56.26
C ALA A 184 54.73 85.30 -55.02
N ARG A 185 54.21 84.97 -53.83
CA ARG A 185 54.78 84.99 -52.45
C ARG A 185 53.59 84.97 -51.46
N VAL A 186 53.64 84.47 -50.22
CA VAL A 186 54.48 83.49 -49.52
C VAL A 186 53.62 82.98 -48.32
N PRO A 187 53.68 81.69 -47.92
CA PRO A 187 52.85 81.18 -46.82
C PRO A 187 53.39 81.58 -45.43
N ARG A 188 52.47 81.79 -44.46
CA ARG A 188 52.80 81.97 -43.03
C ARG A 188 52.86 80.61 -42.30
N PRO A 189 53.72 80.44 -41.28
CA PRO A 189 53.85 79.17 -40.54
C PRO A 189 52.72 78.95 -39.50
N PRO A 190 52.34 77.69 -39.21
CA PRO A 190 51.38 77.35 -38.16
C PRO A 190 52.01 77.25 -36.77
N LEU A 191 51.18 77.44 -35.73
CA LEU A 191 51.57 77.32 -34.32
C LEU A 191 51.91 75.86 -33.96
N ARG A 192 52.97 75.65 -33.15
CA ARG A 192 53.36 74.31 -32.66
C ARG A 192 53.18 74.20 -31.15
N LEU A 193 52.36 73.26 -30.70
CA LEU A 193 52.34 72.82 -29.30
C LEU A 193 53.52 71.87 -29.03
N PRO A 194 54.24 72.00 -27.90
CA PRO A 194 55.42 71.19 -27.62
C PRO A 194 55.04 69.75 -27.20
N LEU A 195 55.19 68.80 -28.13
CA LEU A 195 55.11 67.38 -27.82
C LEU A 195 56.31 66.96 -26.93
N GLY A 196 56.05 66.69 -25.65
CA GLY A 196 57.07 66.30 -24.68
C GLY A 196 57.90 65.08 -25.11
N LYS A 197 59.19 65.10 -24.75
CA LYS A 197 60.28 64.19 -25.17
C LYS A 197 59.81 62.75 -25.43
N SER A 198 59.89 62.31 -26.69
CA SER A 198 59.43 60.99 -27.17
C SER A 198 60.01 59.81 -26.38
N ALA A 199 61.30 59.86 -26.06
CA ALA A 199 61.99 58.82 -25.28
C ALA A 199 61.38 58.63 -23.87
N LEU A 200 60.82 59.67 -23.25
CA LEU A 200 60.14 59.54 -21.96
C LEU A 200 58.82 58.79 -22.11
N ARG A 201 58.03 59.12 -23.16
CA ARG A 201 56.75 58.45 -23.46
C ARG A 201 56.96 56.96 -23.75
N ILE A 202 57.95 56.63 -24.57
CA ILE A 202 58.30 55.23 -24.88
C ILE A 202 58.72 54.49 -23.61
N ARG A 203 59.56 55.08 -22.74
CA ARG A 203 59.92 54.44 -21.45
C ARG A 203 58.73 54.24 -20.53
N VAL A 204 57.82 55.21 -20.41
CA VAL A 204 56.60 55.07 -19.58
C VAL A 204 55.70 53.94 -20.13
N VAL A 205 55.51 53.86 -21.45
CA VAL A 205 54.73 52.77 -22.07
C VAL A 205 55.43 51.41 -21.89
N MET A 206 56.74 51.33 -22.07
CA MET A 206 57.50 50.09 -21.86
C MET A 206 57.47 49.63 -20.39
N VAL A 207 57.55 50.54 -19.43
CA VAL A 207 57.42 50.22 -17.99
C VAL A 207 56.00 49.79 -17.66
N ALA A 208 54.98 50.47 -18.17
CA ALA A 208 53.58 50.07 -17.97
C ALA A 208 53.30 48.68 -18.59
N MET A 209 53.84 48.40 -19.78
CA MET A 209 53.77 47.09 -20.43
C MET A 209 54.51 46.02 -19.63
N ALA A 210 55.71 46.30 -19.14
CA ALA A 210 56.48 45.36 -18.31
C ALA A 210 55.77 45.06 -16.99
N VAL A 211 55.17 46.06 -16.33
CA VAL A 211 54.35 45.86 -15.13
C VAL A 211 53.10 45.03 -15.45
N LEU A 212 52.40 45.30 -16.55
CA LEU A 212 51.24 44.50 -16.99
C LEU A 212 51.64 43.04 -17.25
N VAL A 213 52.72 42.79 -17.98
CA VAL A 213 53.24 41.45 -18.25
C VAL A 213 53.68 40.75 -16.96
N SER A 214 54.35 41.44 -16.03
CA SER A 214 54.68 40.90 -14.71
C SER A 214 53.46 40.56 -13.86
N LEU A 215 52.38 41.36 -13.92
CA LEU A 215 51.12 41.07 -13.24
C LEU A 215 50.42 39.85 -13.86
N CYS A 216 50.38 39.75 -15.19
CA CYS A 216 49.84 38.57 -15.88
C CYS A 216 50.66 37.31 -15.60
N ALA A 217 51.99 37.39 -15.61
CA ALA A 217 52.88 36.27 -15.30
C ALA A 217 52.78 35.84 -13.84
N GLY A 218 52.71 36.80 -12.90
CA GLY A 218 52.49 36.52 -11.48
C GLY A 218 51.13 35.87 -11.21
N ARG A 219 50.06 36.33 -11.89
CA ARG A 219 48.74 35.71 -11.80
C ARG A 219 48.70 34.32 -12.44
N LEU A 220 49.39 34.11 -13.57
CA LEU A 220 49.53 32.80 -14.21
C LEU A 220 50.28 31.81 -13.29
N PHE A 221 51.40 32.23 -12.71
CA PHE A 221 52.15 31.43 -11.74
C PHE A 221 51.30 31.11 -10.50
N GLN A 222 50.52 32.05 -9.98
CA GLN A 222 49.58 31.77 -8.90
C GLN A 222 48.57 30.67 -9.30
N LEU A 223 47.91 30.82 -10.46
CA LEU A 223 46.92 29.87 -10.95
C LEU A 223 47.49 28.47 -11.24
N GLN A 224 48.73 28.37 -11.71
CA GLN A 224 49.36 27.11 -12.14
C GLN A 224 50.25 26.43 -11.10
N ALA A 225 50.83 27.18 -10.15
CA ALA A 225 51.80 26.64 -9.18
C ALA A 225 51.39 26.79 -7.71
N LEU A 226 50.40 27.62 -7.37
CA LEU A 226 49.92 27.80 -6.00
C LEU A 226 48.48 27.31 -5.82
N ASP A 227 47.57 27.78 -6.67
CA ASP A 227 46.13 27.48 -6.59
C ASP A 227 45.73 26.25 -7.44
N SER A 228 46.68 25.60 -8.13
CA SER A 228 46.37 24.63 -9.20
C SER A 228 45.62 23.38 -8.74
N ALA A 229 45.89 22.87 -7.54
CA ALA A 229 45.10 21.78 -6.97
C ALA A 229 43.63 22.18 -6.74
N ALA A 230 43.39 23.39 -6.23
CA ALA A 230 42.05 23.91 -5.99
C ALA A 230 41.29 24.18 -7.29
N TYR A 231 41.97 24.69 -8.33
CA TYR A 231 41.36 24.88 -9.65
C TYR A 231 41.14 23.56 -10.42
N ALA A 232 42.03 22.58 -10.28
CA ALA A 232 41.85 21.24 -10.85
C ALA A 232 40.66 20.53 -10.20
N GLN A 233 40.54 20.57 -8.87
CA GLN A 233 39.39 20.00 -8.18
C GLN A 233 38.09 20.77 -8.51
N SER A 234 38.12 22.10 -8.52
CA SER A 234 37.00 22.95 -8.99
C SER A 234 36.62 22.77 -10.48
N ALA A 235 37.40 22.00 -11.24
CA ALA A 235 37.07 21.55 -12.59
C ALA A 235 36.55 20.10 -12.56
N ALA A 236 37.20 19.19 -11.82
CA ALA A 236 36.72 17.82 -11.59
C ALA A 236 35.30 17.82 -11.03
N ASP A 237 35.01 18.60 -9.98
CA ASP A 237 33.68 18.77 -9.35
C ASP A 237 32.60 19.28 -10.33
N LYS A 238 32.99 19.81 -11.51
CA LYS A 238 32.09 20.28 -12.58
C LYS A 238 32.02 19.36 -13.79
N MET A 239 33.00 18.45 -13.93
CA MET A 239 33.00 17.41 -14.96
C MET A 239 32.36 16.13 -14.42
N GLN A 240 32.43 15.88 -13.11
CA GLN A 240 31.72 14.78 -12.46
C GLN A 240 30.21 14.94 -12.58
N TYR A 241 29.57 13.86 -13.00
CA TYR A 241 28.13 13.68 -12.99
C TYR A 241 27.79 12.42 -12.19
N THR A 242 26.87 12.56 -11.23
CA THR A 242 26.36 11.45 -10.42
C THR A 242 25.02 11.00 -10.98
N MET A 243 24.93 9.73 -11.39
CA MET A 243 23.70 9.07 -11.79
C MET A 243 23.22 8.13 -10.67
N PRO A 244 21.95 8.19 -10.23
CA PRO A 244 21.43 7.24 -9.26
C PRO A 244 21.31 5.84 -9.86
N LEU A 245 21.58 4.82 -9.05
CA LEU A 245 21.33 3.42 -9.38
C LEU A 245 20.21 2.91 -8.47
N TYR A 246 18.99 2.82 -9.00
CA TYR A 246 17.83 2.41 -8.22
C TYR A 246 17.88 0.91 -7.88
N PRO A 247 17.56 0.52 -6.64
CA PRO A 247 17.49 -0.87 -6.22
C PRO A 247 16.25 -1.58 -6.81
N SER A 248 16.26 -2.91 -6.82
CA SER A 248 15.03 -3.68 -7.00
C SER A 248 14.29 -3.77 -5.66
N ARG A 249 13.06 -3.26 -5.63
CA ARG A 249 12.18 -3.32 -4.44
C ARG A 249 11.83 -4.79 -4.12
N GLY A 250 11.93 -5.17 -2.85
CA GLY A 250 11.81 -6.55 -2.37
C GLY A 250 10.51 -7.25 -2.81
N THR A 251 10.59 -8.56 -3.07
CA THR A 251 9.43 -9.34 -3.54
C THR A 251 8.53 -9.71 -2.37
N ILE A 252 7.21 -9.59 -2.55
CA ILE A 252 6.20 -10.06 -1.60
C ILE A 252 5.59 -11.35 -2.16
N THR A 253 5.67 -12.45 -1.41
CA THR A 253 5.06 -13.74 -1.76
C THR A 253 4.03 -14.19 -0.73
N ASP A 254 3.15 -15.11 -1.13
CA ASP A 254 2.26 -15.83 -0.22
C ASP A 254 2.98 -17.01 0.46
N ARG A 255 2.31 -17.69 1.40
CA ARG A 255 2.88 -18.79 2.18
C ARG A 255 3.33 -20.01 1.35
N ASN A 256 2.89 -20.10 0.10
CA ASN A 256 3.22 -21.16 -0.85
C ASN A 256 4.28 -20.72 -1.87
N GLY A 257 4.72 -19.46 -1.82
CA GLY A 257 5.69 -18.87 -2.75
C GLY A 257 5.07 -18.23 -4.00
N LEU A 258 3.74 -18.06 -4.07
CA LEU A 258 3.11 -17.32 -5.16
C LEU A 258 3.43 -15.82 -5.04
N VAL A 259 3.83 -15.17 -6.13
CA VAL A 259 4.18 -13.75 -6.12
C VAL A 259 2.91 -12.89 -6.02
N LEU A 260 2.82 -12.11 -4.94
CA LEU A 260 1.77 -11.11 -4.71
C LEU A 260 2.21 -9.75 -5.27
N ALA A 261 3.46 -9.35 -5.04
CA ALA A 261 4.08 -8.17 -5.64
C ALA A 261 5.57 -8.42 -5.95
N ARG A 262 6.06 -7.90 -7.08
CA ARG A 262 7.48 -7.93 -7.44
C ARG A 262 7.88 -6.67 -8.19
N SER A 263 9.16 -6.33 -8.20
CA SER A 263 9.69 -5.37 -9.17
C SER A 263 10.17 -6.06 -10.43
N GLU A 264 9.82 -5.50 -11.58
CA GLU A 264 10.26 -5.93 -12.90
C GLU A 264 11.26 -4.90 -13.45
N THR A 265 12.42 -5.38 -13.93
CA THR A 265 13.49 -4.50 -14.37
C THR A 265 13.07 -3.73 -15.62
N ALA A 266 12.92 -2.42 -15.49
CA ALA A 266 12.52 -1.50 -16.54
C ALA A 266 13.33 -0.20 -16.47
N VAL A 267 13.22 0.60 -17.53
CA VAL A 267 13.96 1.84 -17.73
C VAL A 267 13.08 2.90 -18.35
N ASP A 268 13.33 4.15 -17.99
CA ASP A 268 12.85 5.29 -18.76
C ASP A 268 13.81 5.51 -19.93
N VAL A 269 13.25 5.59 -21.14
CA VAL A 269 14.00 5.84 -22.37
C VAL A 269 14.08 7.35 -22.56
N THR A 270 15.30 7.87 -22.49
CA THR A 270 15.59 9.30 -22.55
C THR A 270 16.40 9.62 -23.81
N ALA A 271 16.47 10.90 -24.19
CA ALA A 271 17.35 11.33 -25.27
C ALA A 271 17.96 12.72 -25.04
N ASP A 272 19.06 12.96 -25.75
CA ASP A 272 19.70 14.25 -25.91
C ASP A 272 19.42 14.79 -27.34
N PRO A 273 18.60 15.83 -27.49
CA PRO A 273 18.33 16.48 -28.77
C PRO A 273 19.56 17.08 -29.46
N MET A 274 20.64 17.44 -28.75
CA MET A 274 21.89 17.87 -29.39
C MET A 274 22.57 16.73 -30.15
N HIS A 275 22.37 15.48 -29.71
CA HIS A 275 22.92 14.29 -30.35
C HIS A 275 21.94 13.64 -31.35
N THR A 276 20.63 13.76 -31.15
CA THR A 276 19.59 13.21 -32.06
C THR A 276 19.14 14.18 -33.15
N ASN A 277 19.43 15.47 -33.01
CA ASN A 277 19.26 16.50 -34.06
C ASN A 277 20.53 17.41 -34.10
N PRO A 278 21.69 16.87 -34.52
CA PRO A 278 22.94 17.63 -34.59
C PRO A 278 22.88 18.72 -35.66
N GLU A 279 23.57 19.84 -35.44
CA GLU A 279 23.71 20.89 -36.46
C GLU A 279 24.42 20.35 -37.71
N CYS A 280 23.94 20.74 -38.90
CA CYS A 280 24.51 20.30 -40.17
C CYS A 280 25.77 21.10 -40.51
N GLU A 281 26.95 20.50 -40.33
CA GLU A 281 28.21 21.04 -40.86
C GLU A 281 28.17 21.03 -42.41
N PRO A 282 28.49 22.15 -43.09
CA PRO A 282 28.32 22.28 -44.54
C PRO A 282 29.48 21.62 -45.31
N GLY A 283 29.44 20.29 -45.46
CA GLY A 283 30.39 19.57 -46.31
C GLY A 283 30.42 18.04 -46.18
N GLU A 284 29.74 17.46 -45.20
CA GLU A 284 29.72 16.00 -44.99
C GLU A 284 28.53 15.33 -45.71
N ASP A 285 28.73 14.10 -46.20
CA ASP A 285 27.67 13.25 -46.77
C ASP A 285 26.83 12.53 -45.69
N ASP A 286 27.19 12.66 -44.41
CA ASP A 286 26.50 12.02 -43.29
C ASP A 286 25.15 12.68 -42.98
N PRO A 287 24.14 11.90 -42.53
CA PRO A 287 22.82 12.43 -42.23
C PRO A 287 22.86 13.32 -40.99
N CYS A 288 22.43 14.58 -41.11
CA CYS A 288 22.42 15.57 -40.03
C CYS A 288 20.99 16.05 -39.68
N GLY A 289 20.84 16.74 -38.54
CA GLY A 289 19.58 17.32 -38.08
C GLY A 289 18.38 16.37 -38.08
N ILE A 290 17.25 16.83 -38.63
CA ILE A 290 15.96 16.11 -38.67
C ILE A 290 16.07 14.73 -39.36
N ALA A 291 17.06 14.50 -40.22
CA ALA A 291 17.29 13.19 -40.84
C ALA A 291 17.78 12.14 -39.83
N VAL A 292 18.52 12.54 -38.80
CA VAL A 292 18.92 11.66 -37.67
C VAL A 292 17.70 11.38 -36.80
N ALA A 293 17.02 12.45 -36.35
CA ALA A 293 15.84 12.35 -35.50
C ALA A 293 14.75 11.43 -36.11
N ARG A 294 14.55 11.48 -37.43
CA ARG A 294 13.63 10.58 -38.14
C ARG A 294 14.07 9.12 -38.08
N LYS A 295 15.35 8.82 -38.33
CA LYS A 295 15.89 7.44 -38.24
C LYS A 295 15.83 6.90 -36.81
N VAL A 296 16.06 7.74 -35.80
CA VAL A 296 15.88 7.40 -34.39
C VAL A 296 14.40 7.10 -34.10
N ALA A 297 13.48 7.95 -34.56
CA ALA A 297 12.04 7.75 -34.39
C ALA A 297 11.52 6.47 -35.06
N GLU A 298 12.04 6.08 -36.23
CA GLU A 298 11.71 4.81 -36.89
C GLU A 298 12.11 3.59 -36.03
N VAL A 299 13.23 3.66 -35.33
CA VAL A 299 13.70 2.59 -34.43
C VAL A 299 12.89 2.59 -33.12
N LEU A 300 12.58 3.77 -32.55
CA LEU A 300 11.68 3.89 -31.41
C LEU A 300 10.30 3.28 -31.71
N VAL A 301 9.68 3.62 -32.85
CA VAL A 301 8.39 3.06 -33.27
C VAL A 301 8.43 1.53 -33.40
N THR A 302 9.56 0.99 -33.82
CA THR A 302 9.76 -0.46 -34.00
C THR A 302 9.73 -1.25 -32.69
N HIS A 303 10.25 -0.69 -31.59
CA HIS A 303 10.31 -1.38 -30.28
C HIS A 303 9.31 -0.88 -29.23
N LEU A 304 8.82 0.35 -29.37
CA LEU A 304 7.98 1.05 -28.38
C LEU A 304 6.56 1.37 -28.89
N GLY A 305 6.33 1.31 -30.21
CA GLY A 305 5.04 1.64 -30.83
C GLY A 305 4.86 3.15 -31.11
N GLY A 306 3.62 3.62 -31.22
CA GLY A 306 3.33 5.01 -31.59
C GLY A 306 3.65 5.33 -33.06
N ARG A 307 4.00 6.60 -33.34
CA ARG A 307 4.32 7.11 -34.68
C ARG A 307 5.57 8.00 -34.69
N VAL A 308 6.21 8.11 -35.86
CA VAL A 308 7.41 8.96 -36.04
C VAL A 308 7.14 10.42 -35.69
N GLU A 309 5.95 10.91 -36.01
CA GLU A 309 5.49 12.28 -35.72
C GLU A 309 5.26 12.56 -34.22
N GLU A 310 5.22 11.53 -33.37
CA GLU A 310 5.05 11.66 -31.92
C GLU A 310 6.41 11.79 -31.21
N TYR A 311 7.45 11.14 -31.71
CA TYR A 311 8.82 11.24 -31.16
C TYR A 311 9.60 12.45 -31.70
N LEU A 312 9.39 12.83 -32.96
CA LEU A 312 10.14 13.92 -33.60
C LEU A 312 10.18 15.24 -32.79
N PRO A 313 9.07 15.75 -32.20
CA PRO A 313 9.10 17.02 -31.46
C PRO A 313 10.03 17.05 -30.25
N GLU A 314 10.20 15.91 -29.57
CA GLU A 314 11.12 15.78 -28.43
C GLU A 314 12.56 15.54 -28.92
N LEU A 315 12.76 14.72 -29.96
CA LEU A 315 14.08 14.47 -30.57
C LEU A 315 14.71 15.70 -31.24
N THR A 316 13.90 16.69 -31.66
CA THR A 316 14.39 17.93 -32.30
C THR A 316 14.24 19.17 -31.40
N LYS A 317 14.13 18.96 -30.08
CA LYS A 317 13.83 20.03 -29.11
C LYS A 317 15.08 20.87 -28.82
N ALA A 318 15.08 22.12 -29.26
CA ALA A 318 16.19 23.05 -29.06
C ALA A 318 16.46 23.33 -27.57
N ASP A 319 17.68 23.78 -27.27
CA ASP A 319 18.14 24.27 -25.95
C ASP A 319 18.00 23.28 -24.77
N THR A 320 17.92 21.97 -25.03
CA THR A 320 17.99 20.91 -24.00
C THR A 320 18.93 19.77 -24.40
N ARG A 321 19.50 19.09 -23.39
CA ARG A 321 20.21 17.80 -23.51
C ARG A 321 19.42 16.63 -22.91
N PHE A 322 18.14 16.83 -22.61
CA PHE A 322 17.32 15.84 -21.94
C PHE A 322 15.84 15.94 -22.36
N VAL A 323 15.28 14.80 -22.78
CA VAL A 323 13.85 14.55 -22.97
C VAL A 323 13.51 13.11 -22.57
N TYR A 324 12.29 12.87 -22.10
CA TYR A 324 11.72 11.52 -21.98
C TYR A 324 11.04 11.15 -23.29
N LEU A 325 11.34 9.95 -23.82
CA LEU A 325 10.71 9.38 -25.02
C LEU A 325 9.65 8.34 -24.66
N ALA A 326 9.94 7.52 -23.66
CA ALA A 326 9.01 6.57 -23.05
C ALA A 326 9.40 6.35 -21.60
N ARG A 327 8.43 6.04 -20.73
CA ARG A 327 8.68 5.63 -19.35
C ARG A 327 8.42 4.13 -19.20
N GLU A 328 8.98 3.52 -18.16
CA GLU A 328 8.63 2.15 -17.74
C GLU A 328 8.76 1.10 -18.87
N VAL A 329 9.83 1.20 -19.68
CA VAL A 329 10.09 0.25 -20.76
C VAL A 329 10.81 -0.98 -20.19
N PRO A 330 10.27 -2.20 -20.32
CA PRO A 330 10.92 -3.41 -19.81
C PRO A 330 12.35 -3.56 -20.37
N SER A 331 13.32 -3.88 -19.51
CA SER A 331 14.75 -3.88 -19.87
C SER A 331 15.08 -4.75 -21.07
N ALA A 332 14.38 -5.88 -21.27
CA ALA A 332 14.54 -6.74 -22.44
C ALA A 332 14.11 -6.06 -23.76
N THR A 333 13.15 -5.13 -23.71
CA THR A 333 12.75 -4.30 -24.87
C THR A 333 13.76 -3.19 -25.11
N TYR A 334 14.24 -2.50 -24.07
CA TYR A 334 15.33 -1.54 -24.23
C TYR A 334 16.61 -2.19 -24.79
N GLN A 335 16.96 -3.41 -24.38
CA GLN A 335 18.12 -4.11 -24.90
C GLN A 335 18.04 -4.33 -26.43
N ARG A 336 16.87 -4.66 -26.98
CA ARG A 336 16.68 -4.78 -28.43
C ARG A 336 16.76 -3.42 -29.14
N LEU A 337 16.13 -2.39 -28.57
CA LEU A 337 16.20 -1.00 -29.03
C LEU A 337 17.67 -0.53 -29.12
N ALA A 338 18.45 -0.74 -28.04
CA ALA A 338 19.83 -0.30 -27.95
C ALA A 338 20.77 -1.02 -28.94
N VAL A 339 20.58 -2.33 -29.16
CA VAL A 339 21.33 -3.07 -30.18
C VAL A 339 21.07 -2.51 -31.57
N GLU A 340 19.81 -2.27 -31.94
CA GLU A 340 19.48 -1.75 -33.27
C GLU A 340 19.97 -0.29 -33.47
N LEU A 341 19.90 0.55 -32.44
CA LEU A 341 20.50 1.89 -32.46
C LEU A 341 22.02 1.81 -32.66
N GLN A 342 22.72 0.90 -31.96
CA GLN A 342 24.16 0.70 -32.09
C GLN A 342 24.55 0.18 -33.48
N GLU A 343 23.82 -0.81 -34.03
CA GLU A 343 24.04 -1.34 -35.38
C GLU A 343 23.84 -0.27 -36.47
N ARG A 344 22.82 0.58 -36.31
CA ARG A 344 22.54 1.73 -37.20
C ARG A 344 23.43 2.95 -36.95
N LYS A 345 24.32 2.91 -35.95
CA LYS A 345 25.17 4.05 -35.48
C LYS A 345 24.36 5.30 -35.10
N LEU A 346 23.19 5.12 -34.51
CA LEU A 346 22.31 6.19 -34.04
C LEU A 346 22.56 6.44 -32.55
N TYR A 347 23.07 7.62 -32.22
CA TYR A 347 23.44 8.02 -30.85
C TYR A 347 22.43 9.00 -30.25
N GLY A 348 22.62 9.35 -28.98
CA GLY A 348 21.80 10.34 -28.28
C GLY A 348 20.49 9.80 -27.68
N VAL A 349 20.26 8.48 -27.70
CA VAL A 349 19.22 7.82 -26.90
C VAL A 349 19.88 7.08 -25.74
N PHE A 350 19.35 7.28 -24.54
CA PHE A 350 19.90 6.80 -23.27
C PHE A 350 18.81 6.05 -22.47
N ARG A 351 19.15 5.70 -21.23
CA ARG A 351 18.23 5.08 -20.28
C ARG A 351 18.50 5.60 -18.87
N GLU A 352 17.44 5.73 -18.10
CA GLU A 352 17.49 5.87 -16.64
C GLU A 352 16.79 4.66 -16.04
N SER A 353 17.29 4.10 -14.94
CA SER A 353 16.65 2.91 -14.35
C SER A 353 15.32 3.33 -13.71
N ASN A 354 14.23 2.61 -14.00
CA ASN A 354 12.92 2.87 -13.41
C ASN A 354 12.17 1.52 -13.28
N PRO A 355 12.40 0.74 -12.21
CA PRO A 355 11.79 -0.57 -12.04
C PRO A 355 10.27 -0.49 -11.81
N ILE A 356 9.49 -1.22 -12.60
CA ILE A 356 8.02 -1.26 -12.47
C ILE A 356 7.64 -2.13 -11.27
N ARG A 357 6.68 -1.68 -10.46
CA ARG A 357 6.06 -2.53 -9.43
C ARG A 357 4.86 -3.26 -10.01
N SER A 358 4.93 -4.59 -10.00
CA SER A 358 3.99 -5.51 -10.67
C SER A 358 3.24 -6.33 -9.63
N TYR A 359 1.91 -6.40 -9.76
CA TYR A 359 0.98 -7.08 -8.85
C TYR A 359 0.22 -8.19 -9.59
N PRO A 360 0.77 -9.41 -9.75
CA PRO A 360 0.19 -10.44 -10.61
C PRO A 360 -1.22 -10.91 -10.19
N GLY A 361 -1.57 -10.77 -8.91
CA GLY A 361 -2.89 -11.08 -8.37
C GLY A 361 -3.98 -10.04 -8.66
N GLY A 362 -3.61 -8.85 -9.15
CA GLY A 362 -4.54 -7.74 -9.39
C GLY A 362 -5.24 -7.29 -8.11
N SER A 363 -6.44 -7.78 -7.86
CA SER A 363 -7.19 -7.52 -6.61
C SER A 363 -6.87 -8.47 -5.45
N VAL A 364 -6.25 -9.63 -5.71
CA VAL A 364 -6.05 -10.66 -4.68
C VAL A 364 -5.12 -10.16 -3.58
N GLY A 365 -5.67 -10.02 -2.38
CA GLY A 365 -4.97 -9.48 -1.22
C GLY A 365 -4.70 -7.98 -1.30
N ALA A 366 -5.32 -7.22 -2.21
CA ALA A 366 -4.95 -5.81 -2.47
C ALA A 366 -4.96 -4.94 -1.20
N ASN A 367 -5.96 -5.06 -0.32
CA ASN A 367 -6.01 -4.32 0.95
C ASN A 367 -4.94 -4.75 1.98
N VAL A 368 -4.32 -5.92 1.81
CA VAL A 368 -3.24 -6.43 2.67
C VAL A 368 -1.87 -6.07 2.08
N VAL A 369 -1.65 -6.40 0.81
CA VAL A 369 -0.39 -6.13 0.09
C VAL A 369 -0.19 -4.62 -0.08
N GLY A 370 -1.24 -3.90 -0.48
CA GLY A 370 -1.19 -2.48 -0.80
C GLY A 370 -0.70 -2.20 -2.22
N PHE A 371 -0.20 -0.98 -2.41
CA PHE A 371 0.35 -0.50 -3.68
C PHE A 371 1.45 0.55 -3.43
N VAL A 372 2.20 0.90 -4.48
CA VAL A 372 3.18 2.00 -4.49
C VAL A 372 2.63 3.20 -5.28
N ASN A 373 3.11 4.41 -4.96
CA ASN A 373 2.82 5.62 -5.73
C ASN A 373 3.68 5.70 -7.01
N GLY A 374 3.53 6.80 -7.77
CA GLY A 374 4.32 7.06 -8.99
C GLY A 374 5.79 7.44 -8.75
N GLU A 375 6.25 7.38 -7.50
CA GLU A 375 7.64 7.57 -7.06
C GLU A 375 8.22 6.23 -6.50
N ASN A 376 7.48 5.12 -6.64
CA ASN A 376 7.78 3.77 -6.13
C ASN A 376 7.85 3.64 -4.59
N ASP A 377 7.34 4.65 -3.86
CA ASP A 377 7.11 4.63 -2.43
C ASP A 377 5.80 3.89 -2.10
N GLY A 378 5.83 3.04 -1.07
CA GLY A 378 4.67 2.31 -0.56
C GLY A 378 3.59 3.26 -0.03
N ALA A 379 2.39 3.15 -0.57
CA ALA A 379 1.29 4.10 -0.35
C ALA A 379 0.10 3.51 0.44
N ALA A 380 -0.06 2.19 0.47
CA ALA A 380 -1.03 1.47 1.28
C ALA A 380 -0.51 0.09 1.71
N GLY A 381 -1.24 -0.60 2.60
CA GLY A 381 -0.99 -1.99 2.97
C GLY A 381 0.44 -2.28 3.46
N PHE A 382 0.90 -3.50 3.22
CA PHE A 382 2.24 -3.97 3.56
C PHE A 382 3.36 -3.21 2.83
N GLU A 383 3.10 -2.77 1.59
CA GLU A 383 4.02 -1.90 0.84
C GLU A 383 4.35 -0.62 1.61
N TYR A 384 3.36 -0.02 2.30
CA TYR A 384 3.55 1.17 3.15
C TYR A 384 4.22 0.83 4.49
N SER A 385 3.79 -0.22 5.19
CA SER A 385 4.31 -0.51 6.55
C SER A 385 5.76 -0.98 6.56
N MET A 386 6.21 -1.70 5.51
CA MET A 386 7.59 -2.15 5.34
C MET A 386 8.33 -1.37 4.25
N ASN A 387 7.98 -0.10 4.03
CA ASN A 387 8.49 0.65 2.87
C ASN A 387 10.03 0.78 2.86
N ALA A 388 10.66 0.96 4.02
CA ALA A 388 12.10 1.16 4.14
C ALA A 388 12.90 -0.14 3.92
N GLU A 389 12.34 -1.26 4.31
CA GLU A 389 12.90 -2.59 4.13
C GLU A 389 12.67 -3.08 2.70
N LEU A 390 11.46 -2.86 2.15
CA LEU A 390 11.11 -3.19 0.78
C LEU A 390 11.84 -2.33 -0.26
N SER A 391 12.07 -1.03 -0.01
CA SER A 391 12.73 -0.16 -0.99
C SER A 391 14.15 -0.60 -1.32
N GLY A 392 14.90 -1.05 -0.31
CA GLY A 392 16.35 -1.17 -0.41
C GLY A 392 17.05 0.19 -0.36
N VAL A 393 18.31 0.24 -0.80
CA VAL A 393 19.16 1.45 -0.77
C VAL A 393 19.68 1.77 -2.17
N GLU A 394 19.56 3.03 -2.57
CA GLU A 394 20.10 3.54 -3.83
C GLU A 394 21.63 3.47 -3.87
N GLY A 395 22.13 3.01 -5.02
CA GLY A 395 23.52 3.15 -5.40
C GLY A 395 23.76 4.41 -6.22
N SER A 396 24.99 4.61 -6.66
CA SER A 396 25.37 5.72 -7.53
C SER A 396 26.48 5.33 -8.50
N GLU A 397 26.46 5.92 -9.69
CA GLU A 397 27.59 5.93 -10.61
C GLU A 397 28.04 7.38 -10.80
N VAL A 398 29.24 7.71 -10.31
CA VAL A 398 29.93 8.98 -10.58
C VAL A 398 30.83 8.77 -11.78
N TYR A 399 30.72 9.65 -12.79
CA TYR A 399 31.62 9.65 -13.94
C TYR A 399 31.90 11.04 -14.48
N GLU A 400 33.09 11.25 -15.04
CA GLU A 400 33.42 12.49 -15.73
C GLU A 400 32.73 12.60 -17.09
N ARG A 401 32.24 13.81 -17.41
CA ARG A 401 31.68 14.20 -18.70
C ARG A 401 32.55 15.26 -19.40
N ASP A 402 32.62 15.20 -20.72
CA ASP A 402 33.19 16.26 -21.55
C ASP A 402 32.24 17.47 -21.68
N ALA A 403 32.67 18.53 -22.38
CA ALA A 403 31.84 19.72 -22.60
C ALA A 403 30.60 19.44 -23.47
N GLN A 404 30.65 18.39 -24.29
CA GLN A 404 29.59 17.88 -25.14
C GLN A 404 28.58 17.03 -24.35
N GLY A 405 28.90 16.61 -23.12
CA GLY A 405 28.07 15.85 -22.19
C GLY A 405 28.36 14.35 -22.17
N ASN A 406 29.30 13.86 -22.97
CA ASN A 406 29.63 12.45 -23.10
C ASN A 406 30.49 11.97 -21.93
N LYS A 407 30.24 10.74 -21.46
CA LYS A 407 31.08 10.07 -20.46
C LYS A 407 32.49 9.85 -21.00
N ILE A 408 33.50 10.38 -20.31
CA ILE A 408 34.91 10.27 -20.70
C ILE A 408 35.39 8.83 -20.40
N PRO A 409 35.77 8.00 -21.41
CA PRO A 409 36.07 6.58 -21.19
C PRO A 409 37.33 6.27 -20.37
N LEU A 410 38.16 7.29 -20.11
CA LEU A 410 39.38 7.23 -19.30
C LEU A 410 39.38 8.23 -18.12
N GLY A 411 38.23 8.86 -17.84
CA GLY A 411 38.06 9.73 -16.69
C GLY A 411 37.81 8.94 -15.40
N THR A 412 37.73 9.63 -14.26
CA THR A 412 37.34 9.00 -12.99
C THR A 412 35.95 8.39 -13.11
N GLN A 413 35.82 7.11 -12.70
CA GLN A 413 34.55 6.40 -12.60
C GLN A 413 34.50 5.70 -11.24
N GLU A 414 33.46 5.98 -10.46
CA GLU A 414 33.21 5.35 -9.14
C GLU A 414 31.77 4.81 -9.13
N ILE A 415 31.62 3.53 -8.78
CA ILE A 415 30.31 2.86 -8.70
C ILE A 415 30.10 2.39 -7.26
N THR A 416 29.08 2.93 -6.60
CA THR A 416 28.45 2.34 -5.41
C THR A 416 27.26 1.51 -5.88
N PRO A 417 27.29 0.17 -5.80
CA PRO A 417 26.16 -0.66 -6.23
C PRO A 417 24.91 -0.42 -5.37
N ALA A 418 23.73 -0.52 -6.00
CA ALA A 418 22.46 -0.49 -5.28
C ALA A 418 22.25 -1.76 -4.43
N VAL A 419 21.55 -1.63 -3.32
CA VAL A 419 21.19 -2.73 -2.41
C VAL A 419 19.71 -3.02 -2.58
N ASN A 420 19.36 -4.17 -3.15
CA ASN A 420 17.97 -4.60 -3.29
C ASN A 420 17.28 -4.71 -1.92
N GLY A 421 15.96 -4.44 -1.89
CA GLY A 421 15.17 -4.51 -0.66
C GLY A 421 14.88 -5.93 -0.19
N THR A 422 14.62 -6.05 1.12
CA THR A 422 14.22 -7.28 1.79
C THR A 422 12.96 -7.85 1.16
N SER A 423 13.00 -9.11 0.75
CA SER A 423 11.83 -9.84 0.26
C SER A 423 11.11 -10.52 1.43
N TYR A 424 9.78 -10.59 1.36
CA TYR A 424 8.92 -11.09 2.43
C TYR A 424 8.01 -12.20 1.95
N GLN A 425 7.88 -13.24 2.77
CA GLN A 425 6.83 -14.23 2.64
C GLN A 425 5.73 -13.92 3.65
N LEU A 426 4.51 -13.72 3.16
CA LEU A 426 3.34 -13.52 3.99
C LEU A 426 2.74 -14.86 4.45
N THR A 427 1.97 -14.84 5.55
CA THR A 427 1.20 -16.00 6.02
C THR A 427 -0.06 -16.27 5.21
N LEU A 428 -0.46 -15.30 4.37
CA LEU A 428 -1.61 -15.41 3.49
C LEU A 428 -1.47 -16.61 2.54
N ASP A 429 -2.60 -17.24 2.26
CA ASP A 429 -2.75 -18.22 1.19
C ASP A 429 -3.60 -17.61 0.07
N SER A 430 -3.02 -17.48 -1.14
CA SER A 430 -3.63 -16.73 -2.23
C SER A 430 -4.94 -17.32 -2.75
N GLU A 431 -5.06 -18.65 -2.75
CA GLU A 431 -6.27 -19.34 -3.22
C GLU A 431 -7.40 -19.21 -2.20
N LEU A 432 -7.07 -19.28 -0.90
CA LEU A 432 -8.01 -19.04 0.18
C LEU A 432 -8.44 -17.56 0.25
N GLN A 433 -7.49 -16.62 0.06
CA GLN A 433 -7.75 -15.18 -0.04
C GLN A 433 -8.70 -14.85 -1.19
N TRP A 434 -8.43 -15.34 -2.41
CA TRP A 434 -9.30 -15.14 -3.56
C TRP A 434 -10.70 -15.72 -3.34
N MET A 435 -10.81 -16.90 -2.70
CA MET A 435 -12.12 -17.47 -2.37
C MET A 435 -12.86 -16.62 -1.32
N ALA A 436 -12.14 -16.13 -0.30
CA ALA A 436 -12.69 -15.27 0.75
C ALA A 436 -13.25 -13.97 0.17
N GLU A 437 -12.47 -13.26 -0.65
CA GLU A 437 -12.90 -12.08 -1.41
C GLU A 437 -14.11 -12.40 -2.30
N ARG A 438 -14.05 -13.50 -3.06
CA ARG A 438 -15.10 -13.85 -4.01
C ARG A 438 -16.42 -14.19 -3.32
N ARG A 439 -16.39 -14.89 -2.19
CA ARG A 439 -17.59 -15.23 -1.41
C ARG A 439 -18.14 -14.05 -0.62
N LEU A 440 -17.26 -13.24 -0.02
CA LEU A 440 -17.64 -12.00 0.64
C LEU A 440 -18.33 -11.04 -0.34
N ALA A 441 -17.73 -10.79 -1.50
CA ALA A 441 -18.29 -9.96 -2.57
C ALA A 441 -19.68 -10.43 -3.01
N GLN A 442 -19.81 -11.73 -3.33
CA GLN A 442 -21.09 -12.34 -3.74
C GLN A 442 -22.18 -12.14 -2.68
N GLN A 443 -21.82 -12.25 -1.40
CA GLN A 443 -22.76 -12.18 -0.30
C GLN A 443 -23.10 -10.73 0.11
N VAL A 444 -22.15 -9.79 0.10
CA VAL A 444 -22.41 -8.35 0.29
C VAL A 444 -23.36 -7.83 -0.80
N GLN A 445 -23.10 -8.17 -2.07
CA GLN A 445 -23.97 -7.81 -3.20
C GLN A 445 -25.38 -8.40 -3.05
N LYS A 446 -25.50 -9.68 -2.67
CA LYS A 446 -26.79 -10.36 -2.42
C LYS A 446 -27.56 -9.77 -1.25
N ALA A 447 -26.87 -9.40 -0.18
CA ALA A 447 -27.45 -8.74 0.99
C ALA A 447 -27.79 -7.25 0.73
N LYS A 448 -27.28 -6.67 -0.38
CA LYS A 448 -27.27 -5.22 -0.63
C LYS A 448 -26.70 -4.46 0.57
N ALA A 449 -25.59 -4.98 1.10
CA ALA A 449 -24.82 -4.37 2.17
C ALA A 449 -23.86 -3.31 1.63
N GLU A 450 -23.38 -2.43 2.50
CA GLU A 450 -22.44 -1.37 2.16
C GLU A 450 -21.02 -1.93 1.99
N SER A 451 -20.58 -2.76 2.95
CA SER A 451 -19.27 -3.38 2.95
C SER A 451 -19.28 -4.73 3.68
N GLY A 452 -18.13 -5.38 3.76
CA GLY A 452 -17.89 -6.56 4.58
C GLY A 452 -16.41 -6.87 4.77
N THR A 453 -16.12 -7.78 5.68
CA THR A 453 -14.77 -8.28 6.00
C THR A 453 -14.85 -9.77 6.29
N ALA A 454 -13.82 -10.53 5.90
CA ALA A 454 -13.64 -11.93 6.31
C ALA A 454 -12.19 -12.19 6.69
N ILE A 455 -11.95 -12.69 7.90
CA ILE A 455 -10.63 -13.11 8.40
C ILE A 455 -10.66 -14.62 8.62
N MET A 456 -9.59 -15.27 8.19
CA MET A 456 -9.28 -16.67 8.52
C MET A 456 -7.93 -16.71 9.22
N MET A 457 -7.85 -17.42 10.35
CA MET A 457 -6.66 -17.43 11.23
C MET A 457 -6.35 -18.84 11.71
N ASN A 458 -5.06 -19.18 11.75
CA ASN A 458 -4.57 -20.38 12.41
C ASN A 458 -4.61 -20.17 13.93
N ILE A 459 -5.47 -20.91 14.63
CA ILE A 459 -5.69 -20.78 16.07
C ILE A 459 -4.41 -21.06 16.86
N LYS A 460 -3.58 -21.99 16.39
CA LYS A 460 -2.37 -22.44 17.11
C LYS A 460 -1.23 -21.42 17.05
N THR A 461 -1.18 -20.57 16.02
CA THR A 461 -0.03 -19.69 15.72
C THR A 461 -0.35 -18.20 15.65
N GLY A 462 -1.63 -17.81 15.45
CA GLY A 462 -2.01 -16.41 15.18
C GLY A 462 -1.78 -15.96 13.72
N GLU A 463 -1.27 -16.84 12.85
CA GLU A 463 -1.07 -16.54 11.42
C GLU A 463 -2.41 -16.19 10.74
N VAL A 464 -2.46 -15.05 10.06
CA VAL A 464 -3.58 -14.66 9.20
C VAL A 464 -3.48 -15.39 7.87
N LEU A 465 -4.43 -16.28 7.59
CA LEU A 465 -4.46 -17.13 6.40
C LEU A 465 -5.20 -16.47 5.23
N ALA A 466 -6.20 -15.66 5.55
CA ALA A 466 -6.89 -14.77 4.63
C ALA A 466 -7.43 -13.55 5.40
N MET A 467 -7.45 -12.39 4.76
CA MET A 467 -8.03 -11.13 5.24
C MET A 467 -8.66 -10.41 4.05
N ALA A 468 -9.89 -10.78 3.74
CA ALA A 468 -10.66 -10.24 2.63
C ALA A 468 -11.49 -9.02 3.07
N ASN A 469 -11.53 -8.01 2.20
CA ASN A 469 -12.38 -6.83 2.33
C ASN A 469 -13.32 -6.78 1.13
N TYR A 470 -14.51 -6.19 1.30
CA TYR A 470 -15.34 -5.76 0.17
C TYR A 470 -16.09 -4.46 0.51
N PRO A 471 -16.16 -3.47 -0.40
CA PRO A 471 -15.47 -3.43 -1.68
C PRO A 471 -13.94 -3.39 -1.53
N SER A 472 -13.26 -3.54 -2.66
CA SER A 472 -11.81 -3.70 -2.78
C SER A 472 -11.38 -3.27 -4.19
N TYR A 473 -10.07 -3.14 -4.42
CA TYR A 473 -9.47 -2.53 -5.61
C TYR A 473 -8.52 -3.48 -6.34
N ASP A 474 -8.06 -3.05 -7.50
CA ASP A 474 -6.98 -3.69 -8.26
C ASP A 474 -5.67 -2.98 -7.94
N ALA A 475 -4.72 -3.64 -7.28
CA ALA A 475 -3.44 -3.07 -6.86
C ALA A 475 -2.55 -2.65 -8.04
N SER A 476 -2.81 -3.17 -9.25
CA SER A 476 -2.15 -2.68 -10.48
C SER A 476 -2.71 -1.35 -10.99
N ARG A 477 -3.91 -0.93 -10.52
CA ARG A 477 -4.63 0.27 -10.96
C ARG A 477 -5.37 0.97 -9.80
N PRO A 478 -4.69 1.32 -8.68
CA PRO A 478 -5.33 1.82 -7.46
C PRO A 478 -6.07 3.14 -7.69
N GLY A 479 -5.57 4.01 -8.58
CA GLY A 479 -6.22 5.29 -8.95
C GLY A 479 -7.53 5.16 -9.75
N ALA A 480 -8.03 3.93 -9.98
CA ALA A 480 -9.34 3.68 -10.57
C ALA A 480 -10.40 3.21 -9.54
N ALA A 481 -10.03 3.09 -8.27
CA ALA A 481 -10.92 2.71 -7.17
C ALA A 481 -11.46 3.94 -6.41
N ASP A 482 -12.43 3.70 -5.52
CA ASP A 482 -12.85 4.70 -4.54
C ASP A 482 -11.75 4.84 -3.46
N PRO A 483 -11.32 6.08 -3.10
CA PRO A 483 -10.35 6.28 -2.03
C PRO A 483 -10.71 5.60 -0.70
N ASP A 484 -12.00 5.52 -0.36
CA ASP A 484 -12.45 4.90 0.89
C ASP A 484 -12.31 3.37 0.90
N ASP A 485 -12.10 2.74 -0.27
CA ASP A 485 -11.85 1.29 -0.43
C ASP A 485 -10.36 0.91 -0.47
N LEU A 486 -9.44 1.89 -0.47
CA LEU A 486 -8.00 1.64 -0.51
C LEU A 486 -7.42 1.14 0.84
N GLY A 487 -8.09 1.46 1.95
CA GLY A 487 -7.72 1.03 3.30
C GLY A 487 -8.05 -0.44 3.59
N ASN A 488 -7.82 -0.90 4.83
CA ASN A 488 -8.09 -2.28 5.22
C ASN A 488 -8.98 -2.32 6.48
N ARG A 489 -10.28 -2.47 6.25
CA ARG A 489 -11.34 -2.39 7.26
C ARG A 489 -11.19 -3.44 8.36
N ALA A 490 -10.54 -4.56 8.04
CA ALA A 490 -10.16 -5.58 9.03
C ALA A 490 -9.25 -5.07 10.17
N VAL A 491 -8.48 -3.99 9.93
CA VAL A 491 -7.56 -3.38 10.91
C VAL A 491 -7.88 -1.91 11.23
N THR A 492 -8.60 -1.19 10.37
CA THR A 492 -8.99 0.21 10.60
C THR A 492 -10.33 0.35 11.32
N ASP A 493 -11.32 -0.48 10.99
CA ASP A 493 -12.72 -0.21 11.33
C ASP A 493 -13.08 -0.82 12.69
N ALA A 494 -12.86 -0.05 13.76
CA ALA A 494 -13.28 -0.44 15.09
C ALA A 494 -14.78 -0.21 15.29
N LEU A 495 -15.54 -1.30 15.39
CA LEU A 495 -17.00 -1.30 15.48
C LEU A 495 -17.48 -1.98 16.77
N GLU A 496 -18.75 -1.77 17.13
CA GLU A 496 -19.36 -2.50 18.23
C GLU A 496 -19.52 -3.99 17.84
N PRO A 497 -18.97 -4.95 18.61
CA PRO A 497 -19.03 -6.37 18.28
C PRO A 497 -20.45 -6.96 18.41
N GLY A 498 -21.30 -6.36 19.24
CA GLY A 498 -22.59 -6.95 19.61
C GLY A 498 -22.44 -8.38 20.13
N SER A 499 -23.39 -9.26 19.78
CA SER A 499 -23.54 -10.58 20.41
C SER A 499 -22.39 -11.59 20.26
N VAL A 500 -21.30 -11.29 19.55
CA VAL A 500 -20.04 -12.06 19.61
C VAL A 500 -19.16 -11.69 20.81
N GLN A 501 -19.34 -10.52 21.42
CA GLN A 501 -18.67 -10.14 22.68
C GLN A 501 -18.95 -11.12 23.81
N LYS A 502 -20.13 -11.75 23.80
CA LYS A 502 -20.53 -12.77 24.79
C LYS A 502 -19.49 -13.88 24.94
N VAL A 503 -18.74 -14.21 23.88
CA VAL A 503 -17.64 -15.19 23.91
C VAL A 503 -16.53 -14.76 24.87
N LEU A 504 -16.11 -13.49 24.78
CA LEU A 504 -15.07 -12.90 25.62
C LEU A 504 -15.56 -12.77 27.07
N THR A 505 -16.81 -12.32 27.27
CA THR A 505 -17.44 -12.22 28.59
C THR A 505 -17.53 -13.58 29.29
N PHE A 506 -17.98 -14.62 28.59
CA PHE A 506 -18.11 -15.95 29.18
C PHE A 506 -16.75 -16.58 29.46
N ALA A 507 -15.75 -16.38 28.59
CA ALA A 507 -14.39 -16.85 28.84
C ALA A 507 -13.81 -16.29 30.15
N ALA A 508 -14.02 -15.00 30.42
CA ALA A 508 -13.62 -14.36 31.68
C ALA A 508 -14.37 -14.95 32.89
N LEU A 509 -15.69 -15.17 32.77
CA LEU A 509 -16.52 -15.74 33.85
C LEU A 509 -16.21 -17.21 34.15
N LEU A 510 -15.88 -18.01 33.13
CA LEU A 510 -15.43 -19.40 33.27
C LEU A 510 -14.06 -19.45 33.97
N ASP A 511 -13.11 -18.61 33.54
CA ASP A 511 -11.74 -18.60 34.09
C ASP A 511 -11.67 -18.06 35.52
N ALA A 512 -12.54 -17.11 35.87
CA ALA A 512 -12.74 -16.65 37.24
C ALA A 512 -13.50 -17.67 38.13
N GLY A 513 -13.98 -18.80 37.59
CA GLY A 513 -14.77 -19.80 38.32
C GLY A 513 -16.16 -19.31 38.75
N LEU A 514 -16.63 -18.20 38.19
CA LEU A 514 -17.92 -17.59 38.52
C LEU A 514 -19.10 -18.31 37.85
N ILE A 515 -18.85 -18.93 36.68
CA ILE A 515 -19.83 -19.79 36.00
C ILE A 515 -19.22 -21.13 35.60
N THR A 516 -20.11 -22.10 35.37
CA THR A 516 -19.86 -23.36 34.67
C THR A 516 -20.85 -23.48 33.51
N PRO A 517 -20.64 -24.35 32.51
CA PRO A 517 -21.61 -24.58 31.43
C PRO A 517 -23.05 -24.87 31.92
N ASP A 518 -23.18 -25.58 33.04
CA ASP A 518 -24.47 -25.93 33.68
C ASP A 518 -25.03 -24.87 34.65
N THR A 519 -24.36 -23.73 34.86
CA THR A 519 -24.80 -22.68 35.81
C THR A 519 -26.22 -22.20 35.48
N LYS A 520 -27.10 -22.22 36.48
CA LYS A 520 -28.56 -22.11 36.30
C LYS A 520 -29.06 -20.67 36.31
N VAL A 521 -29.72 -20.27 35.24
CA VAL A 521 -30.33 -18.94 35.07
C VAL A 521 -31.83 -19.07 34.79
N THR A 522 -32.64 -18.22 35.43
CA THR A 522 -34.04 -18.00 35.04
C THR A 522 -34.13 -16.65 34.34
N ILE A 523 -34.57 -16.62 33.10
CA ILE A 523 -34.56 -15.41 32.27
C ILE A 523 -35.74 -14.48 32.63
N PRO A 524 -35.49 -13.23 33.05
CA PRO A 524 -36.52 -12.23 33.23
C PRO A 524 -36.92 -11.60 31.88
N ASN A 525 -38.09 -10.97 31.81
CA ASN A 525 -38.53 -10.22 30.63
C ASN A 525 -37.55 -9.09 30.24
N ARG A 526 -36.90 -8.48 31.23
CA ARG A 526 -35.94 -7.38 31.07
C ARG A 526 -35.11 -7.20 32.34
N VAL A 527 -33.88 -6.70 32.18
CA VAL A 527 -32.97 -6.39 33.30
C VAL A 527 -32.81 -4.87 33.38
N ARG A 528 -33.02 -4.27 34.56
CA ARG A 528 -32.79 -2.83 34.74
C ARG A 528 -31.29 -2.52 34.71
N SER A 529 -30.90 -1.51 33.95
CA SER A 529 -29.52 -1.04 33.82
C SER A 529 -29.49 0.48 33.82
N GLY A 530 -28.92 1.08 34.87
CA GLY A 530 -29.01 2.53 35.11
C GLY A 530 -30.46 3.04 35.17
N GLY A 531 -30.77 4.00 34.31
CA GLY A 531 -32.13 4.52 34.13
C GLY A 531 -33.06 3.58 33.36
N ASP A 532 -32.51 2.71 32.52
CA ASP A 532 -33.20 2.03 31.43
C ASP A 532 -33.27 0.50 31.62
N TRP A 533 -33.67 -0.20 30.55
CA TRP A 533 -33.94 -1.63 30.53
C TRP A 533 -33.24 -2.32 29.37
N ILE A 534 -32.53 -3.41 29.68
CA ILE A 534 -31.94 -4.33 28.71
C ILE A 534 -32.94 -5.45 28.44
N THR A 535 -33.18 -5.73 27.16
CA THR A 535 -34.10 -6.77 26.66
C THR A 535 -33.37 -7.75 25.74
N ASP A 536 -34.01 -8.89 25.50
CA ASP A 536 -33.57 -9.86 24.49
C ASP A 536 -34.24 -9.59 23.13
N SER A 537 -33.58 -9.97 22.03
CA SER A 537 -34.15 -9.89 20.67
C SER A 537 -35.26 -10.90 20.38
N THR A 538 -35.60 -11.74 21.35
CA THR A 538 -36.62 -12.80 21.29
C THR A 538 -37.11 -13.00 22.72
N ASP A 539 -38.42 -13.13 22.92
CA ASP A 539 -38.96 -13.27 24.27
C ASP A 539 -38.60 -14.64 24.86
N TYR A 540 -37.78 -14.60 25.91
CA TYR A 540 -37.38 -15.75 26.71
C TYR A 540 -37.89 -15.66 28.16
N THR A 541 -38.89 -14.81 28.42
CA THR A 541 -39.44 -14.59 29.78
C THR A 541 -39.84 -15.90 30.46
N GLY A 542 -39.23 -16.19 31.61
CA GLY A 542 -39.47 -17.41 32.39
C GLY A 542 -38.69 -18.65 31.93
N ALA A 543 -37.89 -18.55 30.86
CA ALA A 543 -37.06 -19.67 30.41
C ALA A 543 -35.99 -20.03 31.47
N ARG A 544 -35.87 -21.33 31.76
CA ARG A 544 -34.84 -21.90 32.62
C ARG A 544 -33.67 -22.37 31.76
N LEU A 545 -32.68 -21.51 31.59
CA LEU A 545 -31.49 -21.74 30.77
C LEU A 545 -30.29 -22.06 31.65
N THR A 546 -29.40 -22.94 31.18
CA THR A 546 -28.03 -23.03 31.71
C THR A 546 -27.20 -21.86 31.14
N ALA A 547 -25.95 -21.68 31.59
CA ALA A 547 -25.03 -20.75 30.95
C ALA A 547 -24.81 -21.11 29.46
N THR A 548 -24.72 -22.41 29.14
CA THR A 548 -24.70 -22.89 27.75
C THR A 548 -25.96 -22.47 27.00
N GLY A 549 -27.13 -22.57 27.64
CA GLY A 549 -28.40 -22.05 27.13
C GLY A 549 -28.40 -20.55 26.86
N VAL A 550 -27.87 -19.73 27.78
CA VAL A 550 -27.74 -18.27 27.61
C VAL A 550 -26.85 -17.94 26.42
N MET A 551 -25.73 -18.64 26.24
CA MET A 551 -24.83 -18.48 25.10
C MET A 551 -25.49 -18.93 23.78
N ALA A 552 -26.10 -20.12 23.74
CA ALA A 552 -26.74 -20.69 22.57
C ALA A 552 -27.95 -19.91 22.09
N LYS A 553 -28.79 -19.41 23.02
CA LYS A 553 -29.91 -18.49 22.74
C LYS A 553 -29.49 -17.03 22.60
N SER A 554 -28.22 -16.71 22.89
CA SER A 554 -27.64 -15.36 22.78
C SER A 554 -28.32 -14.28 23.66
N ALA A 555 -28.94 -14.68 24.78
CA ALA A 555 -29.73 -13.80 25.64
C ALA A 555 -28.87 -12.73 26.33
N ASN A 556 -29.18 -11.46 26.08
CA ASN A 556 -28.61 -10.28 26.74
C ASN A 556 -28.93 -10.28 28.22
N THR A 557 -30.20 -10.54 28.59
CA THR A 557 -30.67 -10.49 29.99
C THR A 557 -29.88 -11.46 30.88
N GLY A 558 -29.78 -12.73 30.46
CA GLY A 558 -28.99 -13.75 31.14
C GLY A 558 -27.48 -13.45 31.13
N THR A 559 -26.96 -12.87 30.05
CA THR A 559 -25.54 -12.46 30.00
C THR A 559 -25.24 -11.38 31.04
N VAL A 560 -26.10 -10.36 31.15
CA VAL A 560 -25.96 -9.27 32.12
C VAL A 560 -26.11 -9.78 33.56
N MET A 561 -27.00 -10.75 33.79
CA MET A 561 -27.13 -11.38 35.11
C MET A 561 -25.85 -12.10 35.52
N LEU A 562 -25.25 -12.91 34.63
CA LEU A 562 -23.99 -13.61 34.92
C LEU A 562 -22.78 -12.67 34.98
N SER A 563 -22.72 -11.63 34.15
CA SER A 563 -21.58 -10.70 34.13
C SER A 563 -21.52 -9.77 35.36
N ARG A 564 -22.61 -9.66 36.12
CA ARG A 564 -22.69 -8.85 37.35
C ARG A 564 -22.00 -9.48 38.55
N ASP A 565 -21.75 -10.78 38.50
CA ASP A 565 -20.96 -11.48 39.53
C ASP A 565 -19.45 -11.15 39.42
N MET A 566 -19.00 -10.57 38.30
CA MET A 566 -17.64 -10.09 38.09
C MET A 566 -17.49 -8.58 38.38
N GLY A 567 -16.44 -8.21 39.13
CA GLY A 567 -16.09 -6.81 39.39
C GLY A 567 -15.62 -6.07 38.14
N LYS A 568 -15.94 -4.76 38.04
CA LYS A 568 -15.65 -3.92 36.86
C LYS A 568 -14.16 -3.92 36.48
N GLU A 569 -13.28 -3.83 37.48
CA GLU A 569 -11.82 -3.87 37.27
C GLU A 569 -11.33 -5.22 36.76
N GLU A 570 -11.92 -6.32 37.20
CA GLU A 570 -11.59 -7.67 36.73
C GLU A 570 -12.09 -7.92 35.31
N LEU A 571 -13.30 -7.46 34.98
CA LEU A 571 -13.84 -7.54 33.61
C LEU A 571 -12.95 -6.76 32.62
N THR A 572 -12.58 -5.53 32.97
CA THR A 572 -11.64 -4.72 32.18
C THR A 572 -10.23 -5.34 32.15
N ARG A 573 -9.77 -6.00 33.22
CA ARG A 573 -8.50 -6.77 33.25
C ARG A 573 -8.50 -7.92 32.26
N TYR A 574 -9.58 -8.72 32.21
CA TYR A 574 -9.72 -9.81 31.23
C TYR A 574 -9.83 -9.28 29.80
N PHE A 575 -10.67 -8.27 29.53
CA PHE A 575 -10.79 -7.72 28.18
C PHE A 575 -9.46 -7.12 27.67
N ARG A 576 -8.69 -6.44 28.53
CA ARG A 576 -7.31 -6.02 28.20
C ARG A 576 -6.37 -7.21 27.99
N SER A 577 -6.47 -8.28 28.78
CA SER A 577 -5.64 -9.47 28.57
C SER A 577 -5.99 -10.17 27.24
N PHE A 578 -7.22 -10.07 26.75
CA PHE A 578 -7.61 -10.57 25.43
C PHE A 578 -7.18 -9.65 24.25
N GLY A 579 -6.58 -8.49 24.54
CA GLY A 579 -6.04 -7.55 23.54
C GLY A 579 -6.96 -6.37 23.18
N LEU A 580 -8.10 -6.22 23.84
CA LEU A 580 -9.06 -5.14 23.54
C LEU A 580 -8.55 -3.79 24.08
N GLY A 581 -8.81 -2.71 23.34
CA GLY A 581 -8.39 -1.35 23.69
C GLY A 581 -6.91 -1.05 23.41
N ALA A 582 -6.19 -1.97 22.77
CA ALA A 582 -4.79 -1.81 22.38
C ALA A 582 -4.55 -2.33 20.95
N ARG A 583 -3.57 -1.77 20.26
CA ARG A 583 -3.09 -2.30 18.97
C ARG A 583 -2.59 -3.73 19.13
N THR A 584 -2.90 -4.60 18.17
CA THR A 584 -2.43 -5.98 18.13
C THR A 584 -0.96 -6.07 17.73
N GLY A 585 -0.46 -5.09 16.96
CA GLY A 585 0.90 -5.09 16.44
C GLY A 585 1.06 -5.83 15.10
N ILE A 586 -0.05 -6.22 14.46
CA ILE A 586 -0.06 -6.73 13.08
C ILE A 586 0.65 -5.75 12.12
N GLU A 587 1.33 -6.29 11.12
CA GLU A 587 2.28 -5.58 10.25
C GLU A 587 1.59 -4.70 9.17
N LEU A 588 0.42 -4.12 9.48
CA LEU A 588 -0.41 -3.33 8.57
C LEU A 588 -0.62 -1.89 9.09
N PRO A 589 -0.66 -0.89 8.19
CA PRO A 589 -0.83 0.50 8.57
C PRO A 589 -2.25 0.83 9.02
N GLY A 590 -2.39 1.94 9.74
CA GLY A 590 -3.70 2.49 10.12
C GLY A 590 -4.41 1.78 11.28
N GLU A 591 -3.79 0.78 11.92
CA GLU A 591 -4.46 -0.03 12.96
C GLU A 591 -5.14 0.83 14.04
N SER A 592 -6.43 0.57 14.25
CA SER A 592 -7.20 1.18 15.35
C SER A 592 -7.05 0.38 16.64
N SER A 593 -6.90 1.07 17.77
CA SER A 593 -6.93 0.44 19.10
C SER A 593 -8.33 -0.02 19.53
N GLY A 594 -9.37 0.44 18.83
CA GLY A 594 -10.73 0.42 19.35
C GLY A 594 -10.90 1.25 20.62
N TYR A 595 -11.98 1.02 21.34
CA TYR A 595 -12.32 1.65 22.61
C TYR A 595 -12.77 0.60 23.62
N LEU A 596 -12.15 0.60 24.80
CA LEU A 596 -12.50 -0.26 25.94
C LEU A 596 -12.63 0.59 27.21
N PRO A 597 -13.79 0.60 27.89
CA PRO A 597 -13.99 1.37 29.12
C PRO A 597 -13.04 1.01 30.26
N GLY A 598 -12.77 1.99 31.12
CA GLY A 598 -11.96 1.83 32.33
C GLY A 598 -12.69 1.10 33.47
N PRO A 599 -11.98 0.70 34.54
CA PRO A 599 -12.57 0.05 35.72
C PRO A 599 -13.57 0.96 36.46
N ASP A 600 -13.42 2.27 36.28
CA ASP A 600 -14.23 3.38 36.76
C ASP A 600 -15.53 3.60 35.98
N MET A 601 -15.77 2.82 34.91
CA MET A 601 -17.00 2.87 34.11
C MET A 601 -18.27 2.75 34.96
N GLU A 602 -19.37 3.34 34.50
CA GLU A 602 -20.66 3.23 35.16
C GLU A 602 -21.22 1.79 35.12
N ASP A 603 -22.08 1.45 36.07
CA ASP A 603 -22.60 0.07 36.19
C ASP A 603 -23.46 -0.35 34.98
N TYR A 604 -24.11 0.61 34.31
CA TYR A 604 -24.80 0.35 33.05
C TYR A 604 -23.84 0.08 31.89
N GLN A 605 -22.64 0.68 31.92
CA GLN A 605 -21.63 0.49 30.89
C GLN A 605 -20.96 -0.88 31.05
N ARG A 606 -20.72 -1.36 32.29
CA ARG A 606 -20.36 -2.77 32.55
C ARG A 606 -21.38 -3.72 31.94
N ASP A 607 -22.68 -3.45 32.16
CA ASP A 607 -23.72 -4.29 31.60
C ASP A 607 -23.69 -4.29 30.06
N GLN A 608 -23.57 -3.12 29.41
CA GLN A 608 -23.48 -2.99 27.94
C GLN A 608 -22.30 -3.77 27.34
N ILE A 609 -21.09 -3.62 27.90
CA ILE A 609 -19.90 -4.28 27.36
C ILE A 609 -19.89 -5.80 27.58
N SER A 610 -20.80 -6.34 28.40
CA SER A 610 -20.90 -7.79 28.58
C SER A 610 -21.57 -8.50 27.39
N PHE A 611 -22.39 -7.79 26.61
CA PHE A 611 -23.04 -8.32 25.40
C PHE A 611 -22.72 -7.56 24.10
N GLY A 612 -21.83 -6.57 24.15
CA GLY A 612 -21.14 -6.03 22.98
C GLY A 612 -21.54 -4.63 22.51
N GLN A 613 -22.10 -3.81 23.40
CA GLN A 613 -22.33 -2.37 23.16
C GLN A 613 -21.48 -1.54 24.14
N GLY A 614 -21.23 -0.26 23.85
CA GLY A 614 -20.41 0.62 24.69
C GLY A 614 -18.90 0.35 24.66
N LEU A 615 -18.44 -0.50 23.73
CA LEU A 615 -17.04 -0.74 23.39
C LEU A 615 -16.91 -0.93 21.87
N SER A 616 -15.72 -0.70 21.31
CA SER A 616 -15.43 -1.02 19.91
C SER A 616 -14.09 -1.73 19.73
N MET A 617 -14.00 -2.59 18.72
CA MET A 617 -12.77 -3.28 18.32
C MET A 617 -12.76 -3.58 16.83
N THR A 618 -11.57 -3.79 16.27
CA THR A 618 -11.39 -4.17 14.88
C THR A 618 -11.68 -5.67 14.67
N PRO A 619 -12.03 -6.10 13.45
CA PRO A 619 -12.15 -7.52 13.13
C PRO A 619 -10.91 -8.35 13.48
N VAL A 620 -9.68 -7.81 13.31
CA VAL A 620 -8.44 -8.51 13.67
C VAL A 620 -8.25 -8.63 15.19
N GLN A 621 -8.58 -7.60 15.99
CA GLN A 621 -8.57 -7.69 17.45
C GLN A 621 -9.51 -8.81 17.93
N TYR A 622 -10.74 -8.84 17.41
CA TYR A 622 -11.71 -9.87 17.77
C TYR A 622 -11.25 -11.29 17.37
N ALA A 623 -10.72 -11.45 16.15
CA ALA A 623 -10.23 -12.74 15.67
C ALA A 623 -9.05 -13.26 16.51
N ALA A 624 -8.04 -12.42 16.77
CA ALA A 624 -6.89 -12.80 17.60
C ALA A 624 -7.29 -13.14 19.04
N ALA A 625 -8.21 -12.36 19.63
CA ALA A 625 -8.73 -12.61 20.96
C ALA A 625 -9.39 -14.00 21.04
N VAL A 626 -10.33 -14.30 20.14
CA VAL A 626 -11.04 -15.60 20.13
C VAL A 626 -10.13 -16.76 19.78
N ALA A 627 -9.17 -16.59 18.86
CA ALA A 627 -8.14 -17.60 18.61
C ALA A 627 -7.38 -17.94 19.90
N GLY A 628 -6.95 -16.92 20.66
CA GLY A 628 -6.30 -17.13 21.95
C GLY A 628 -7.16 -17.85 22.99
N LEU A 629 -8.47 -17.58 23.01
CA LEU A 629 -9.41 -18.27 23.90
C LEU A 629 -9.65 -19.74 23.52
N LEU A 630 -9.51 -20.11 22.25
CA LEU A 630 -9.69 -21.47 21.73
C LEU A 630 -8.38 -22.27 21.66
N ASN A 631 -7.23 -21.60 21.71
CA ASN A 631 -5.90 -22.20 21.70
C ASN A 631 -5.45 -22.66 23.10
N GLY A 632 -6.29 -23.44 23.80
CA GLY A 632 -6.04 -23.86 25.18
C GLY A 632 -5.86 -22.68 26.16
N GLY A 633 -6.33 -21.48 25.81
CA GLY A 633 -6.17 -20.24 26.57
C GLY A 633 -4.88 -19.46 26.31
N VAL A 634 -4.11 -19.77 25.26
CA VAL A 634 -2.86 -19.07 24.89
C VAL A 634 -3.09 -18.12 23.70
N TYR A 635 -3.06 -16.81 23.98
CA TYR A 635 -3.10 -15.76 22.98
C TYR A 635 -1.77 -15.66 22.24
N ASN A 636 -1.84 -15.82 20.91
CA ASN A 636 -0.78 -15.46 19.98
C ASN A 636 -1.13 -14.09 19.36
N PRO A 637 -0.21 -13.11 19.37
CA PRO A 637 -0.39 -11.89 18.57
C PRO A 637 -0.56 -12.22 17.08
N PRO A 638 -1.48 -11.56 16.37
CA PRO A 638 -1.75 -11.86 14.97
C PRO A 638 -0.63 -11.32 14.08
N THR A 639 -0.22 -12.11 13.09
CA THR A 639 0.85 -11.75 12.13
C THR A 639 0.42 -12.09 10.70
N ILE A 640 0.85 -11.24 9.76
CA ILE A 640 0.81 -11.52 8.32
C ILE A 640 2.18 -11.94 7.76
N VAL A 641 3.26 -12.03 8.56
CA VAL A 641 4.63 -12.30 8.07
C VAL A 641 5.13 -13.69 8.49
N ALA A 642 5.31 -14.57 7.51
CA ALA A 642 5.83 -15.92 7.69
C ALA A 642 7.37 -15.95 7.75
N SER A 643 8.06 -15.22 6.86
CA SER A 643 9.52 -15.05 6.87
C SER A 643 9.96 -13.81 6.06
N ALA A 644 11.24 -13.43 6.21
CA ALA A 644 11.88 -12.36 5.45
C ALA A 644 13.30 -12.77 5.02
N THR A 645 13.76 -12.22 3.90
CA THR A 645 15.03 -12.61 3.26
C THR A 645 15.71 -11.39 2.65
N ASP A 646 17.01 -11.24 2.87
CA ASP A 646 17.79 -10.09 2.39
C ASP A 646 18.22 -10.22 0.92
N LYS A 647 19.07 -9.28 0.47
CA LYS A 647 19.61 -9.24 -0.90
C LYS A 647 20.56 -10.39 -1.27
N ASP A 648 21.14 -11.10 -0.31
CA ASP A 648 22.06 -12.21 -0.53
C ASP A 648 21.34 -13.58 -0.47
N GLY A 649 20.11 -13.60 0.06
CA GLY A 649 19.32 -14.81 0.27
C GLY A 649 19.33 -15.29 1.72
N GLU A 650 19.89 -14.51 2.65
CA GLU A 650 19.98 -14.86 4.08
C GLU A 650 18.70 -14.46 4.83
N ALA A 651 18.37 -15.20 5.89
CA ALA A 651 17.14 -15.01 6.64
C ALA A 651 17.22 -13.78 7.56
N VAL A 652 16.23 -12.88 7.43
CA VAL A 652 16.07 -11.70 8.29
C VAL A 652 15.18 -12.05 9.48
N GLU A 653 15.58 -11.64 10.68
CA GLU A 653 14.78 -11.82 11.89
C GLU A 653 13.50 -10.97 11.80
N VAL A 654 12.34 -11.64 11.81
CA VAL A 654 11.02 -10.99 11.86
C VAL A 654 10.59 -10.90 13.32
N PRO A 655 10.45 -9.70 13.91
CA PRO A 655 9.97 -9.55 15.28
C PRO A 655 8.56 -10.12 15.42
N ARG A 656 8.38 -11.06 16.36
CA ARG A 656 7.06 -11.62 16.71
C ARG A 656 6.73 -11.29 18.15
N GLY A 657 5.46 -11.01 18.42
CA GLY A 657 4.99 -10.82 19.79
C GLY A 657 4.89 -12.17 20.53
N GLU A 658 5.35 -12.21 21.77
CA GLU A 658 5.42 -13.45 22.57
C GLU A 658 4.02 -14.05 22.87
N PRO A 659 3.83 -15.38 22.68
CA PRO A 659 2.64 -16.09 23.12
C PRO A 659 2.43 -15.99 24.63
N ARG A 660 1.18 -15.78 25.06
CA ARG A 660 0.86 -15.53 26.47
C ARG A 660 -0.47 -16.14 26.88
N ARG A 661 -0.50 -16.79 28.05
CA ARG A 661 -1.75 -17.34 28.62
C ARG A 661 -2.68 -16.20 29.06
N VAL A 662 -3.95 -16.30 28.67
CA VAL A 662 -5.00 -15.30 28.98
C VAL A 662 -6.19 -15.89 29.74
N ILE A 663 -6.43 -17.20 29.61
CA ILE A 663 -7.29 -18.02 30.46
C ILE A 663 -6.64 -19.40 30.69
N SER A 664 -7.19 -20.18 31.61
CA SER A 664 -6.90 -21.59 31.83
C SER A 664 -7.34 -22.47 30.66
N GLU A 665 -6.70 -23.63 30.54
CA GLU A 665 -7.01 -24.65 29.54
C GLU A 665 -8.39 -25.29 29.79
N GLU A 666 -8.81 -25.35 31.06
CA GLU A 666 -10.16 -25.79 31.44
C GLU A 666 -11.23 -24.80 30.96
N ALA A 667 -11.08 -23.50 31.24
CA ALA A 667 -12.01 -22.47 30.75
C ALA A 667 -12.05 -22.42 29.21
N SER A 668 -10.91 -22.62 28.55
CA SER A 668 -10.81 -22.73 27.09
C SER A 668 -11.59 -23.93 26.55
N THR A 669 -11.44 -25.10 27.18
CA THR A 669 -12.17 -26.32 26.83
C THR A 669 -13.68 -26.17 27.04
N GLN A 670 -14.10 -25.61 28.19
CA GLN A 670 -15.51 -25.35 28.50
C GLN A 670 -16.12 -24.34 27.52
N LEU A 671 -15.39 -23.28 27.15
CA LEU A 671 -15.82 -22.30 26.16
C LEU A 671 -16.02 -22.94 24.77
N ALA A 672 -15.09 -23.78 24.31
CA ALA A 672 -15.20 -24.47 23.03
C ALA A 672 -16.45 -25.37 22.98
N GLN A 673 -16.71 -26.13 24.05
CA GLN A 673 -17.93 -26.94 24.22
C GLN A 673 -19.20 -26.07 24.20
N MET A 674 -19.21 -24.94 24.91
CA MET A 674 -20.35 -24.03 24.91
C MET A 674 -20.62 -23.42 23.54
N LEU A 675 -19.58 -23.18 22.72
CA LEU A 675 -19.70 -22.67 21.36
C LEU A 675 -20.13 -23.74 20.35
N GLU A 676 -19.78 -25.01 20.56
CA GLU A 676 -20.35 -26.14 19.81
C GLU A 676 -21.86 -26.26 20.04
N ALA A 677 -22.31 -26.09 21.29
CA ALA A 677 -23.74 -26.10 21.63
C ALA A 677 -24.55 -24.93 21.03
N VAL A 678 -23.90 -23.84 20.60
CA VAL A 678 -24.57 -22.76 19.81
C VAL A 678 -24.92 -23.25 18.40
N THR A 679 -24.14 -24.15 17.83
CA THR A 679 -24.34 -24.82 16.53
C THR A 679 -25.09 -26.16 16.65
N GLY A 680 -25.29 -26.68 17.86
CA GLY A 680 -26.15 -27.84 18.15
C GLY A 680 -27.65 -27.56 18.06
N GLU A 681 -28.47 -28.58 18.32
CA GLU A 681 -29.93 -28.48 18.19
C GLU A 681 -30.51 -27.37 19.08
N GLY A 682 -31.38 -26.54 18.50
CA GLY A 682 -31.99 -25.41 19.19
C GLY A 682 -31.06 -24.22 19.45
N GLY A 683 -29.76 -24.31 19.10
CA GLY A 683 -28.82 -23.20 19.15
C GLY A 683 -29.01 -22.19 18.02
N THR A 684 -28.59 -20.94 18.23
CA THR A 684 -28.75 -19.84 17.24
C THR A 684 -27.87 -19.98 15.99
N GLY A 685 -26.94 -20.93 15.94
CA GLY A 685 -26.10 -21.27 14.79
C GLY A 685 -26.49 -22.57 14.06
N SER A 686 -27.56 -23.24 14.46
CA SER A 686 -27.90 -24.64 14.11
C SER A 686 -28.03 -25.01 12.62
N SER A 687 -28.12 -24.05 11.69
CA SER A 687 -28.08 -24.32 10.24
C SER A 687 -26.70 -24.15 9.60
N VAL A 688 -25.67 -23.79 10.38
CA VAL A 688 -24.29 -23.59 9.93
C VAL A 688 -23.46 -24.82 10.29
N THR A 689 -23.69 -25.92 9.55
CA THR A 689 -22.98 -27.19 9.74
C THR A 689 -21.81 -27.35 8.76
N LEU A 690 -20.76 -28.07 9.17
CA LEU A 690 -19.66 -28.48 8.29
C LEU A 690 -19.75 -29.98 7.98
N ASP A 691 -19.35 -30.36 6.78
CA ASP A 691 -19.49 -31.72 6.29
C ASP A 691 -18.30 -32.56 6.79
N SER A 692 -18.57 -33.56 7.64
CA SER A 692 -17.59 -34.40 8.36
C SER A 692 -16.76 -33.69 9.46
N TYR A 693 -17.15 -32.48 9.89
CA TYR A 693 -16.51 -31.79 11.01
C TYR A 693 -17.53 -31.27 12.01
N ARG A 694 -17.23 -31.44 13.30
CA ARG A 694 -17.84 -30.66 14.37
C ARG A 694 -17.33 -29.22 14.26
N THR A 695 -18.22 -28.28 14.49
CA THR A 695 -17.94 -26.85 14.44
C THR A 695 -18.46 -26.23 15.74
N GLY A 696 -17.80 -25.18 16.20
CA GLY A 696 -18.38 -24.24 17.16
C GLY A 696 -18.51 -22.86 16.53
N GLY A 697 -19.31 -21.98 17.13
CA GLY A 697 -19.41 -20.61 16.65
C GLY A 697 -20.37 -19.71 17.41
N LYS A 698 -20.41 -18.44 16.99
CA LYS A 698 -21.32 -17.44 17.53
C LYS A 698 -21.76 -16.45 16.47
N THR A 699 -23.07 -16.19 16.46
CA THR A 699 -23.72 -15.14 15.70
C THR A 699 -23.31 -13.75 16.18
N ALA A 700 -22.78 -12.94 15.26
CA ALA A 700 -22.62 -11.50 15.45
C ALA A 700 -23.86 -10.79 14.88
N THR A 701 -24.47 -9.96 15.71
CA THR A 701 -25.43 -8.95 15.28
C THR A 701 -25.25 -7.78 16.24
N ALA A 702 -24.90 -6.62 15.69
CA ALA A 702 -24.73 -5.36 16.40
C ALA A 702 -25.64 -4.31 15.78
N GLU A 703 -26.11 -3.38 16.59
CA GLU A 703 -26.72 -2.14 16.13
C GLU A 703 -25.61 -1.17 15.75
N ARG A 704 -25.66 -0.59 14.54
CA ARG A 704 -24.58 0.28 14.07
C ARG A 704 -24.85 1.71 14.53
N ILE A 705 -23.86 2.35 15.15
CA ILE A 705 -23.93 3.78 15.44
C ILE A 705 -23.80 4.58 14.14
N ASP A 706 -24.71 5.54 13.96
CA ASP A 706 -24.75 6.50 12.88
C ASP A 706 -24.27 7.86 13.44
N PRO A 707 -23.13 8.39 12.94
CA PRO A 707 -22.47 9.55 13.51
C PRO A 707 -23.22 10.86 13.22
N ASP A 708 -24.08 10.90 12.21
CA ASP A 708 -24.82 12.12 11.82
C ASP A 708 -26.01 12.36 12.76
N CYS A 709 -26.66 11.29 13.24
CA CYS A 709 -27.71 11.38 14.25
C CYS A 709 -27.23 11.15 15.70
N GLY A 710 -26.05 10.57 15.89
CA GLY A 710 -25.60 10.10 17.22
C GLY A 710 -26.47 8.97 17.77
N CYS A 711 -27.04 8.14 16.89
CA CYS A 711 -28.09 7.17 17.20
C CYS A 711 -27.81 5.81 16.54
N TYR A 712 -28.52 4.74 16.92
CA TYR A 712 -28.41 3.46 16.24
C TYR A 712 -29.26 3.42 14.96
N ASN A 713 -28.62 3.16 13.81
CA ASN A 713 -29.26 3.08 12.51
C ASN A 713 -28.60 1.99 11.65
N GLY A 714 -29.39 1.00 11.23
CA GLY A 714 -28.88 -0.20 10.57
C GLY A 714 -28.14 -1.15 11.52
N TYR A 715 -27.51 -2.17 10.94
CA TYR A 715 -26.90 -3.27 11.68
C TYR A 715 -25.56 -3.67 11.06
N THR A 716 -24.69 -4.25 11.87
CA THR A 716 -23.57 -5.08 11.41
C THR A 716 -23.91 -6.54 11.72
N SER A 717 -23.83 -7.40 10.71
CA SER A 717 -24.29 -8.80 10.76
C SER A 717 -23.15 -9.73 10.39
N GLY A 718 -22.85 -10.71 11.24
CA GLY A 718 -21.67 -11.56 11.07
C GLY A 718 -21.77 -12.92 11.73
N TYR A 719 -20.74 -13.73 11.53
CA TYR A 719 -20.61 -15.06 12.09
C TYR A 719 -19.14 -15.33 12.40
N MET A 720 -18.86 -15.68 13.65
CA MET A 720 -17.60 -16.31 14.06
C MET A 720 -17.84 -17.81 14.13
N GLY A 721 -16.92 -18.61 13.62
CA GLY A 721 -16.89 -20.04 13.93
C GLY A 721 -15.49 -20.62 13.83
N PHE A 722 -15.33 -21.83 14.32
CA PHE A 722 -14.08 -22.58 14.30
C PHE A 722 -14.32 -24.08 14.11
N ALA A 723 -13.32 -24.75 13.58
CA ALA A 723 -13.33 -26.20 13.41
C ALA A 723 -11.90 -26.79 13.41
N PRO A 724 -11.77 -28.11 13.71
CA PRO A 724 -12.75 -28.98 14.35
C PRO A 724 -13.12 -28.49 15.77
N ALA A 725 -14.26 -28.93 16.32
CA ALA A 725 -14.67 -28.50 17.67
C ALA A 725 -13.83 -29.17 18.77
N GLU A 726 -13.37 -30.41 18.57
CA GLU A 726 -12.57 -31.14 19.55
C GLU A 726 -11.09 -30.71 19.64
N ASP A 727 -10.55 -30.13 18.57
CA ASP A 727 -9.19 -29.57 18.54
C ASP A 727 -9.14 -28.37 17.57
N PRO A 728 -9.47 -27.14 18.02
CA PRO A 728 -9.64 -25.99 17.14
C PRO A 728 -8.37 -25.63 16.35
N GLN A 729 -8.42 -25.73 15.02
CA GLN A 729 -7.32 -25.38 14.12
C GLN A 729 -7.55 -24.04 13.40
N ILE A 730 -8.72 -23.87 12.78
CA ILE A 730 -9.05 -22.72 11.94
C ILE A 730 -10.17 -21.92 12.60
N LEU A 731 -9.93 -20.62 12.80
CA LEU A 731 -10.95 -19.63 13.12
C LEU A 731 -11.33 -18.89 11.83
N THR A 732 -12.63 -18.73 11.59
CA THR A 732 -13.16 -17.91 10.49
C THR A 732 -14.16 -16.91 11.06
N PHE A 733 -13.87 -15.63 10.92
CA PHE A 733 -14.78 -14.54 11.28
C PHE A 733 -15.22 -13.78 10.02
N VAL A 734 -16.52 -13.68 9.80
CA VAL A 734 -17.11 -12.97 8.66
C VAL A 734 -18.08 -11.91 9.16
N GLN A 735 -17.99 -10.71 8.61
CA GLN A 735 -18.81 -9.55 8.94
C GLN A 735 -19.32 -8.88 7.66
N VAL A 736 -20.56 -8.41 7.69
CA VAL A 736 -21.24 -7.69 6.60
C VAL A 736 -22.00 -6.51 7.19
N ASP A 737 -21.76 -5.31 6.65
CA ASP A 737 -22.17 -4.04 7.25
C ASP A 737 -23.36 -3.41 6.51
N LYS A 738 -24.34 -2.93 7.28
CA LYS A 738 -25.61 -2.35 6.78
C LYS A 738 -26.34 -3.23 5.74
N PRO A 739 -26.52 -4.56 5.94
CA PRO A 739 -27.29 -5.37 5.00
C PRO A 739 -28.77 -4.94 4.95
N VAL A 740 -29.24 -4.55 3.77
CA VAL A 740 -30.65 -4.20 3.52
C VAL A 740 -31.52 -5.46 3.39
N SER A 741 -30.95 -6.59 2.96
CA SER A 741 -31.64 -7.86 2.75
C SER A 741 -31.17 -8.92 3.76
N GLY A 742 -31.81 -8.92 4.94
CA GLY A 742 -31.58 -9.85 6.04
C GLY A 742 -30.71 -9.27 7.17
N ARG A 743 -31.16 -9.41 8.43
CA ARG A 743 -30.48 -8.88 9.63
C ARG A 743 -29.60 -9.91 10.35
N TYR A 744 -29.88 -11.20 10.21
CA TYR A 744 -29.30 -12.24 11.08
C TYR A 744 -27.99 -12.82 10.54
N GLY A 745 -26.95 -12.83 11.37
CA GLY A 745 -25.61 -13.33 11.03
C GLY A 745 -25.55 -14.72 10.40
N VAL A 746 -26.42 -15.66 10.79
CA VAL A 746 -26.52 -16.99 10.14
C VAL A 746 -26.88 -16.89 8.66
N VAL A 747 -27.80 -15.99 8.29
CA VAL A 747 -28.30 -15.85 6.91
C VAL A 747 -27.33 -15.00 6.08
N VAL A 748 -26.72 -13.99 6.71
CA VAL A 748 -25.86 -13.01 6.04
C VAL A 748 -24.40 -13.47 5.95
N ALA A 749 -23.84 -14.11 6.97
CA ALA A 749 -22.41 -14.47 7.03
C ALA A 749 -22.16 -15.99 7.13
N GLY A 750 -23.09 -16.76 7.70
CA GLY A 750 -23.01 -18.22 7.82
C GLY A 750 -22.67 -18.99 6.53
N PRO A 751 -23.19 -18.64 5.34
CA PRO A 751 -22.82 -19.33 4.09
C PRO A 751 -21.36 -19.09 3.68
N VAL A 752 -20.84 -17.89 3.92
CA VAL A 752 -19.43 -17.56 3.65
C VAL A 752 -18.53 -18.28 4.64
N TYR A 753 -18.92 -18.32 5.92
CA TYR A 753 -18.24 -19.13 6.93
C TYR A 753 -18.14 -20.61 6.51
N LYS A 754 -19.25 -21.24 6.08
CA LYS A 754 -19.27 -22.65 5.67
C LYS A 754 -18.32 -22.89 4.51
N ASP A 755 -18.49 -22.19 3.39
CA ASP A 755 -17.72 -22.40 2.17
C ASP A 755 -16.21 -22.24 2.41
N LEU A 756 -15.81 -21.20 3.15
CA LEU A 756 -14.39 -20.94 3.43
C LEU A 756 -13.79 -21.94 4.41
N THR A 757 -14.48 -22.22 5.52
CA THR A 757 -13.94 -23.13 6.55
C THR A 757 -13.87 -24.56 6.03
N GLN A 758 -14.87 -25.02 5.28
CA GLN A 758 -14.86 -26.34 4.63
C GLN A 758 -13.67 -26.48 3.66
N LEU A 759 -13.38 -25.43 2.88
CA LEU A 759 -12.23 -25.40 1.97
C LEU A 759 -10.90 -25.41 2.72
N ALA A 760 -10.75 -24.59 3.76
CA ALA A 760 -9.52 -24.52 4.55
C ALA A 760 -9.19 -25.84 5.26
N LEU A 761 -10.18 -26.50 5.86
CA LEU A 761 -10.00 -27.79 6.52
C LEU A 761 -9.46 -28.86 5.56
N GLN A 762 -10.02 -28.93 4.34
CA GLN A 762 -9.53 -29.83 3.29
C GLN A 762 -8.14 -29.42 2.78
N ARG A 763 -7.91 -28.12 2.56
CA ARG A 763 -6.63 -27.56 2.07
C ARG A 763 -5.46 -27.85 3.00
N TYR A 764 -5.66 -27.67 4.30
CA TYR A 764 -4.65 -27.92 5.33
C TYR A 764 -4.62 -29.39 5.81
N ALA A 765 -5.30 -30.30 5.11
CA ALA A 765 -5.36 -31.74 5.41
C ALA A 765 -5.75 -32.07 6.86
N ILE A 766 -6.61 -31.23 7.45
CA ILE A 766 -7.05 -31.37 8.84
C ILE A 766 -7.98 -32.60 8.94
N ALA A 767 -7.79 -33.40 9.99
CA ALA A 767 -8.54 -34.64 10.16
C ALA A 767 -10.04 -34.36 10.43
N PRO A 768 -10.97 -35.09 9.78
CA PRO A 768 -12.39 -35.10 10.15
C PRO A 768 -12.62 -35.41 11.63
N SER A 769 -13.70 -34.89 12.20
CA SER A 769 -14.05 -35.14 13.60
C SER A 769 -14.29 -36.63 13.85
N THR A 770 -13.72 -37.14 14.93
CA THR A 770 -13.74 -38.58 15.28
C THR A 770 -14.49 -38.89 16.55
N THR A 771 -14.89 -37.86 17.31
CA THR A 771 -15.57 -37.99 18.60
C THR A 771 -16.99 -37.43 18.55
N ALA A 772 -17.86 -37.86 19.46
CA ALA A 772 -19.25 -37.42 19.50
C ALA A 772 -19.36 -35.92 19.85
N ALA A 773 -20.38 -35.25 19.30
CA ALA A 773 -20.65 -33.83 19.54
C ALA A 773 -21.00 -33.56 21.01
N TYR A 774 -20.67 -32.37 21.50
CA TYR A 774 -21.06 -31.94 22.84
C TYR A 774 -22.55 -31.54 22.87
N GLU A 775 -23.40 -32.42 23.41
CA GLU A 775 -24.86 -32.21 23.47
C GLU A 775 -25.29 -31.07 24.43
N GLY A 776 -24.41 -30.65 25.35
CA GLY A 776 -24.50 -29.43 26.16
C GLY A 776 -25.89 -28.99 26.63
N ARG A 777 -26.34 -29.46 27.80
CA ARG A 777 -27.66 -29.10 28.38
C ARG A 777 -27.92 -27.59 28.28
N LEU A 778 -28.94 -27.20 27.50
CA LEU A 778 -29.35 -25.80 27.35
C LEU A 778 -30.34 -25.33 28.43
N THR A 779 -30.98 -26.27 29.15
CA THR A 779 -32.07 -26.02 30.11
C THR A 779 -31.93 -26.85 31.38
N TRP A 780 -32.68 -26.50 32.44
CA TRP A 780 -32.61 -27.13 33.78
C TRP A 780 -33.94 -27.11 34.54
#